data_AF-A0A3C2A5B5-F1
#
_entry.id   AF-A0A3C2A5B5-F1
#
_cell.length_a   1.000
_cell.length_b   1.000
_cell.length_c   1.000
_cell.angle_alpha   90.00
_cell.angle_beta   90.00
_cell.angle_gamma   90.00
#
_symmetry.space_group_name_H-M   'P 1'
#
loop_
_entity.id
_entity.type
_entity.pdbx_description
1 polymer ?
#
loop_
_entity_poly.entity_id
_entity_poly.type
_entity_poly.pdbx_seq_one_letter_code
_entity_poly.pdbx_strand_id
1 'polypeptide(L)'
;APRYSRWLTVLVMLGIILGSLDGLSRAFDIVSLPVAVVGSGLLALTWIGRFLFRKRILQPLPHIQFAGVLLALWLPFGLPPMTEGWKSLHAGSGDKQTLFPAEDSTQFNVLILRFEDLADPEGYNCIGLSLQDHLGVVTSNTELPLEIQAIYADSIAPPKTAWEAEAIQQQHHADLVLYGLANNAAPDCGLADLSFRWNISEAVTQPISSLVNVKDQQHTANTEELSGLDIQQGRLSIDAVSFESWISALVLAKAQELDASILALDAIANNTLLSVEERSNRYQVIAQTAKELKLWELQRSAATSWIALHPINPESYLLRGWALYNLELYDSAILDFNKAIELDPEDTKVYFHRGFVYSKIGLQDSAFLDFNKAIQLDPEYKYAYSNRGWALHQLGLYDSAIVDYNKAIELDPEDTKVYLHRGFVYSKIGLQDSAFLDFNKAIQLDPEYKYAYSIRGWALHQLGLYDSAIVDYNKAIQLDSEFAYAYNNRGHYLIQLGLYDSANLDFNKAIQLDPKYAMAYNNRSYIFYTRGLYDSAILDYNVAIQLDPEFAMAYTNRGYAYFNNGDYSAAYKDKLRAIELDSTDIYAQVSLGEVLGRMGKEEKALAQFSWIIRRWPERPNGYWARGEYYHYTKQWDLAISDLEKVFELNPNGYSNSETLLQEAREKLAEQQSY
;
A
#
# COMPACT_ATOMS: atom_id res chain seq x y z
N ALA A 1 -28.49 71.05 0.96
CA ALA A 1 -29.14 69.77 0.58
C ALA A 1 -28.09 68.86 -0.06
N PRO A 2 -27.96 67.60 0.36
CA PRO A 2 -26.67 66.93 0.41
C PRO A 2 -26.50 65.83 -0.65
N ARG A 3 -25.32 65.75 -1.30
CA ARG A 3 -24.78 64.51 -1.91
C ARG A 3 -23.24 64.54 -1.95
N TYR A 4 -22.60 64.76 -0.79
CA TYR A 4 -21.19 64.41 -0.58
C TYR A 4 -21.06 63.88 0.86
N SER A 5 -21.48 62.63 1.08
CA SER A 5 -21.50 61.98 2.40
C SER A 5 -21.46 60.44 2.29
N ARG A 6 -20.79 59.88 1.27
CA ARG A 6 -20.59 58.42 1.18
C ARG A 6 -19.17 57.97 0.85
N TRP A 7 -18.24 58.89 0.56
CA TRP A 7 -16.84 58.54 0.26
C TRP A 7 -15.89 58.72 1.45
N LEU A 8 -16.25 59.56 2.43
CA LEU A 8 -15.43 59.77 3.63
C LEU A 8 -15.54 58.61 4.64
N THR A 9 -16.68 57.92 4.70
CA THR A 9 -16.90 56.79 5.62
C THR A 9 -16.20 55.50 5.14
N VAL A 10 -15.98 55.35 3.83
CA VAL A 10 -15.31 54.18 3.24
C VAL A 10 -13.79 54.26 3.43
N LEU A 11 -13.20 55.46 3.32
CA LEU A 11 -11.77 55.67 3.56
C LEU A 11 -11.39 55.56 5.04
N VAL A 12 -12.28 55.99 5.95
CA VAL A 12 -12.04 55.85 7.40
C VAL A 12 -12.22 54.41 7.89
N MET A 13 -13.13 53.62 7.30
CA MET A 13 -13.22 52.18 7.64
C MET A 13 -12.08 51.33 7.05
N LEU A 14 -11.55 51.67 5.88
CA LEU A 14 -10.35 51.01 5.33
C LEU A 14 -9.08 51.34 6.12
N GLY A 15 -8.96 52.56 6.66
CA GLY A 15 -7.87 52.94 7.56
C GLY A 15 -7.92 52.24 8.93
N ILE A 16 -9.11 51.92 9.44
CA ILE A 16 -9.28 51.19 10.71
C ILE A 16 -9.06 49.67 10.53
N ILE A 17 -9.38 49.11 9.35
CA ILE A 17 -9.10 47.69 9.03
C ILE A 17 -7.60 47.45 8.77
N LEU A 18 -6.87 48.42 8.23
CA LEU A 18 -5.41 48.32 8.04
C LEU A 18 -4.61 48.68 9.30
N GLY A 19 -5.16 49.49 10.22
CA GLY A 19 -4.53 49.83 11.50
C GLY A 19 -4.80 48.84 12.64
N SER A 20 -5.61 47.79 12.43
CA SER A 20 -5.88 46.74 13.41
C SER A 20 -5.14 45.42 13.13
N LEU A 21 -4.19 45.43 12.18
CA LEU A 21 -3.28 44.32 11.89
C LEU A 21 -1.86 44.51 12.47
N ASP A 22 -1.65 45.50 13.33
CA ASP A 22 -0.42 45.67 14.13
C ASP A 22 -0.47 44.95 15.50
N GLY A 23 -1.49 44.11 15.73
CA GLY A 23 -1.72 43.39 16.99
C GLY A 23 -1.51 41.87 16.96
N LEU A 24 -1.09 41.29 15.83
CA LEU A 24 -1.01 39.83 15.64
C LEU A 24 0.38 39.36 15.17
N SER A 25 1.45 39.93 15.73
CA SER A 25 2.83 39.39 15.63
C SER A 25 3.30 38.69 16.90
N ARG A 26 2.36 38.27 17.76
CA ARG A 26 2.62 37.27 18.80
C ARG A 26 1.56 36.19 18.75
N ALA A 27 2.02 34.96 18.58
CA ALA A 27 1.29 33.71 18.42
C ALA A 27 0.88 33.39 16.97
N PHE A 28 1.39 32.22 16.54
CA PHE A 28 1.14 31.46 15.31
C PHE A 28 2.17 31.58 14.19
N ASP A 29 3.14 30.67 14.28
CA ASP A 29 3.54 29.79 13.18
C ASP A 29 2.34 29.36 12.34
N ILE A 30 2.40 29.62 11.03
CA ILE A 30 1.75 28.80 10.01
C ILE A 30 2.71 28.70 8.82
N VAL A 31 3.46 27.60 8.80
CA VAL A 31 3.86 26.94 7.56
C VAL A 31 2.63 26.15 7.07
N SER A 32 2.38 26.21 5.76
CA SER A 32 1.56 25.26 4.97
C SER A 32 0.05 25.15 5.25
N LEU A 33 -0.73 25.75 4.34
CA LEU A 33 -1.96 25.18 3.74
C LEU A 33 -2.07 25.74 2.30
N PRO A 34 -2.78 25.07 1.38
CA PRO A 34 -2.32 24.75 0.03
C PRO A 34 -2.82 25.76 -0.99
N VAL A 35 -2.43 25.55 -2.26
CA VAL A 35 -2.70 26.33 -3.49
C VAL A 35 -4.20 26.61 -3.82
N ALA A 36 -5.14 26.50 -2.89
CA ALA A 36 -6.58 26.62 -3.16
C ALA A 36 -7.28 27.92 -2.71
N VAL A 37 -6.60 28.95 -2.18
CA VAL A 37 -7.29 30.19 -1.71
C VAL A 37 -7.04 31.44 -2.57
N VAL A 38 -6.24 31.37 -3.63
CA VAL A 38 -6.08 32.51 -4.57
C VAL A 38 -7.17 32.53 -5.68
N GLY A 39 -8.02 31.50 -5.74
CA GLY A 39 -9.10 31.39 -6.75
C GLY A 39 -10.33 32.26 -6.53
N SER A 40 -10.51 32.88 -5.36
CA SER A 40 -11.76 33.59 -5.00
C SER A 40 -11.71 35.11 -5.16
N GLY A 41 -10.56 35.70 -5.54
CA GLY A 41 -10.44 37.14 -5.83
C GLY A 41 -10.78 37.56 -7.26
N LEU A 42 -10.61 36.66 -8.24
CA LEU A 42 -10.70 36.99 -9.67
C LEU A 42 -12.11 36.81 -10.28
N LEU A 43 -13.02 36.11 -9.60
CA LEU A 43 -14.42 35.95 -10.04
C LEU A 43 -15.34 37.11 -9.62
N ALA A 44 -14.94 37.93 -8.64
CA ALA A 44 -15.72 39.06 -8.16
C ALA A 44 -15.67 40.30 -9.10
N LEU A 45 -14.60 40.45 -9.89
CA LEU A 45 -14.44 41.60 -10.81
C LEU A 45 -15.08 41.38 -12.19
N THR A 46 -15.30 40.12 -12.60
CA THR A 46 -15.99 39.79 -13.85
C THR A 46 -17.51 40.00 -13.78
N TRP A 47 -18.09 40.09 -12.58
CA TRP A 47 -19.53 40.29 -12.39
C TRP A 47 -19.94 41.78 -12.49
N ILE A 48 -19.05 42.70 -12.11
CA ILE A 48 -19.30 44.16 -12.15
C ILE A 48 -19.20 44.71 -13.58
N GLY A 49 -18.28 44.19 -14.40
CA GLY A 49 -18.11 44.61 -15.80
C GLY A 49 -19.30 44.24 -16.71
N ARG A 50 -19.98 43.12 -16.43
CA ARG A 50 -21.17 42.67 -17.20
C ARG A 50 -22.44 43.47 -16.91
N PHE A 51 -22.50 44.21 -15.80
CA PHE A 51 -23.66 45.06 -15.47
C PHE A 51 -23.64 46.40 -16.24
N LEU A 52 -22.45 46.92 -16.58
CA LEU A 52 -22.30 48.25 -17.20
C LEU A 52 -22.43 48.25 -18.74
N PHE A 53 -22.38 47.09 -19.39
CA PHE A 53 -22.43 46.98 -20.86
C PHE A 53 -23.85 46.92 -21.46
N ARG A 54 -24.92 47.00 -20.66
CA ARG A 54 -26.31 46.73 -21.11
C ARG A 54 -27.12 47.94 -21.59
N LYS A 55 -26.53 49.11 -21.84
CA LYS A 55 -27.22 50.23 -22.51
C LYS A 55 -26.37 50.86 -23.62
N ARG A 56 -26.52 50.29 -24.82
CA ARG A 56 -26.16 50.86 -26.14
C ARG A 56 -26.32 52.39 -26.16
N ILE A 57 -25.31 53.12 -26.66
CA ILE A 57 -25.48 54.29 -27.53
C ILE A 57 -24.15 54.52 -28.32
N LEU A 58 -24.26 54.37 -29.65
CA LEU A 58 -23.43 54.86 -30.77
C LEU A 58 -22.08 54.20 -31.15
N GLN A 59 -22.13 53.48 -32.27
CA GLN A 59 -21.16 53.49 -33.40
C GLN A 59 -21.83 54.24 -34.59
N PRO A 60 -21.27 54.44 -35.83
CA PRO A 60 -19.99 53.99 -36.43
C PRO A 60 -19.27 55.05 -37.33
N LEU A 61 -18.22 54.60 -38.06
CA LEU A 61 -17.65 55.10 -39.33
C LEU A 61 -16.31 55.91 -39.25
N PRO A 62 -15.46 55.91 -40.30
CA PRO A 62 -14.68 54.76 -40.77
C PRO A 62 -13.25 55.15 -41.27
N HIS A 63 -12.41 54.14 -41.52
CA HIS A 63 -11.20 54.22 -42.36
C HIS A 63 -10.07 55.17 -41.94
N ILE A 64 -9.43 54.84 -40.81
CA ILE A 64 -7.98 54.58 -40.83
C ILE A 64 -7.80 53.27 -40.07
N GLN A 65 -7.28 52.24 -40.71
CA GLN A 65 -7.03 50.94 -40.08
C GLN A 65 -6.01 51.11 -38.93
N PHE A 66 -6.50 51.24 -37.71
CA PHE A 66 -5.74 51.03 -36.47
C PHE A 66 -5.86 49.55 -36.08
N ALA A 67 -5.04 48.74 -36.72
CA ALA A 67 -4.63 47.43 -36.21
C ALA A 67 -3.21 47.17 -36.71
N GLY A 68 -2.22 47.45 -35.86
CA GLY A 68 -0.84 47.02 -36.09
C GLY A 68 0.24 48.11 -36.16
N VAL A 69 0.30 49.00 -35.17
CA VAL A 69 1.54 49.70 -34.75
C VAL A 69 1.47 49.71 -33.22
N LEU A 70 2.03 48.74 -32.49
CA LEU A 70 3.46 48.44 -32.39
C LEU A 70 3.69 46.92 -32.31
N LEU A 71 3.82 46.25 -33.45
CA LEU A 71 4.38 44.90 -33.56
C LEU A 71 5.13 44.81 -34.89
N ALA A 72 6.44 44.58 -34.78
CA ALA A 72 7.48 44.53 -35.82
C ALA A 72 8.01 45.88 -36.36
N LEU A 73 8.91 46.53 -35.61
CA LEU A 73 10.27 46.58 -36.13
C LEU A 73 10.94 45.29 -35.64
N TRP A 74 11.15 44.38 -36.60
CA TRP A 74 12.05 43.23 -36.56
C TRP A 74 11.68 42.01 -35.69
N LEU A 75 11.18 40.97 -36.37
CA LEU A 75 11.85 39.66 -36.33
C LEU A 75 12.51 39.47 -37.72
N PRO A 76 13.55 38.64 -37.93
CA PRO A 76 14.49 38.01 -37.00
C PRO A 76 15.95 38.10 -37.50
N PHE A 77 16.91 38.41 -36.62
CA PHE A 77 18.21 37.72 -36.61
C PHE A 77 18.77 37.85 -35.18
N GLY A 78 19.26 36.74 -34.66
CA GLY A 78 19.43 36.47 -33.24
C GLY A 78 20.35 37.42 -32.46
N LEU A 79 20.07 37.49 -31.16
CA LEU A 79 20.98 37.43 -30.00
C LEU A 79 20.18 37.85 -28.74
N PRO A 80 20.44 37.25 -27.56
CA PRO A 80 19.63 37.47 -26.35
C PRO A 80 20.05 38.75 -25.59
N PRO A 81 19.14 39.50 -24.92
CA PRO A 81 19.54 40.61 -24.07
C PRO A 81 19.60 40.23 -22.59
N MET A 82 20.77 40.52 -22.04
CA MET A 82 21.21 40.60 -20.65
C MET A 82 20.21 41.23 -19.68
N THR A 83 20.07 40.60 -18.52
CA THR A 83 20.05 41.28 -17.21
C THR A 83 21.03 40.58 -16.27
N GLU A 84 22.31 40.58 -16.65
CA GLU A 84 23.38 40.75 -15.68
C GLU A 84 23.55 42.25 -15.46
N GLY A 85 23.49 42.71 -14.21
CA GLY A 85 23.58 44.14 -13.98
C GLY A 85 23.59 44.62 -12.54
N TRP A 86 23.75 43.76 -11.53
CA TRP A 86 24.24 44.14 -10.19
C TRP A 86 25.04 42.96 -9.59
N LYS A 87 26.06 42.53 -10.33
CA LYS A 87 27.19 41.74 -9.82
C LYS A 87 28.46 42.40 -10.34
N SER A 88 29.00 43.34 -9.59
CA SER A 88 30.43 43.68 -9.60
C SER A 88 30.69 44.86 -8.68
N LEU A 89 30.89 44.55 -7.39
CA LEU A 89 31.92 45.24 -6.65
C LEU A 89 32.64 44.21 -5.76
N HIS A 90 33.74 43.73 -6.34
CA HIS A 90 34.93 43.17 -5.70
C HIS A 90 34.87 41.69 -5.27
N ALA A 91 35.19 40.81 -6.22
CA ALA A 91 36.09 39.67 -6.00
C ALA A 91 36.71 39.29 -7.34
N GLY A 92 38.04 39.08 -7.36
CA GLY A 92 38.83 38.82 -8.55
C GLY A 92 38.41 37.55 -9.29
N SER A 93 38.64 37.57 -10.60
CA SER A 93 38.48 36.47 -11.54
C SER A 93 39.38 35.27 -11.20
N GLY A 94 38.76 34.16 -10.83
CA GLY A 94 39.30 32.81 -10.90
C GLY A 94 38.12 31.87 -11.15
N ASP A 95 38.24 30.91 -12.07
CA ASP A 95 37.24 29.88 -12.29
C ASP A 95 36.74 29.34 -10.96
N LYS A 96 35.45 29.48 -10.65
CA LYS A 96 34.86 28.90 -9.44
C LYS A 96 34.70 27.40 -9.66
N GLN A 97 35.81 26.69 -9.56
CA GLN A 97 35.83 25.24 -9.57
C GLN A 97 35.04 24.74 -8.35
N THR A 98 33.97 23.98 -8.59
CA THR A 98 33.25 23.28 -7.52
C THR A 98 34.14 22.15 -7.00
N LEU A 99 34.06 21.87 -5.70
CA LEU A 99 34.92 20.86 -5.07
C LEU A 99 34.32 19.45 -5.18
N PHE A 100 32.99 19.37 -5.18
CA PHE A 100 32.25 18.13 -5.41
C PHE A 100 31.43 18.22 -6.71
N PRO A 101 31.16 17.07 -7.35
CA PRO A 101 30.24 17.00 -8.48
C PRO A 101 28.81 17.40 -8.07
N ALA A 102 28.07 18.01 -9.00
CA ALA A 102 26.66 18.35 -8.77
C ALA A 102 25.81 17.07 -8.76
N GLU A 103 24.90 16.97 -7.77
CA GLU A 103 23.90 15.89 -7.65
C GLU A 103 24.49 14.47 -7.60
N ASP A 104 25.55 14.25 -6.83
CA ASP A 104 26.04 12.90 -6.55
C ASP A 104 25.25 12.23 -5.42
N SER A 105 24.45 11.23 -5.77
CA SER A 105 23.69 10.40 -4.84
C SER A 105 24.46 9.20 -4.30
N THR A 106 25.68 8.96 -4.79
CA THR A 106 26.48 7.78 -4.47
C THR A 106 27.54 8.02 -3.39
N GLN A 107 27.77 9.28 -3.02
CA GLN A 107 28.77 9.69 -2.04
C GLN A 107 28.17 10.61 -0.97
N PHE A 108 28.81 10.67 0.19
CA PHE A 108 28.53 11.66 1.23
C PHE A 108 29.68 12.67 1.30
N ASN A 109 29.42 13.88 0.82
CA ASN A 109 30.43 14.91 0.57
C ASN A 109 30.61 15.82 1.79
N VAL A 110 31.79 15.78 2.40
CA VAL A 110 32.14 16.58 3.59
C VAL A 110 33.17 17.64 3.23
N LEU A 111 32.78 18.91 3.33
CA LEU A 111 33.67 20.04 3.17
C LEU A 111 34.18 20.53 4.53
N ILE A 112 35.47 20.40 4.78
CA ILE A 112 36.11 20.90 6.00
C ILE A 112 36.77 22.24 5.68
N LEU A 113 36.36 23.30 6.35
CA LEU A 113 36.94 24.63 6.20
C LEU A 113 38.00 24.88 7.27
N ARG A 114 38.72 25.99 7.12
CA ARG A 114 39.71 26.42 8.10
C ARG A 114 39.07 26.67 9.47
N PHE A 115 39.71 26.15 10.52
CA PHE A 115 39.37 26.45 11.92
C PHE A 115 40.09 27.72 12.34
N GLU A 116 39.37 28.66 12.94
CA GLU A 116 39.97 29.88 13.49
C GLU A 116 40.49 29.58 14.91
N ASP A 117 41.77 29.85 15.17
CA ASP A 117 42.32 29.85 16.53
C ASP A 117 42.39 31.30 17.03
N LEU A 118 41.81 31.57 18.19
CA LEU A 118 41.82 32.89 18.82
C LEU A 118 43.20 33.29 19.36
N ALA A 119 44.09 32.31 19.61
CA ALA A 119 45.45 32.52 20.10
C ALA A 119 46.49 32.66 18.98
N ASP A 120 46.29 32.00 17.83
CA ASP A 120 47.18 32.08 16.66
C ASP A 120 46.40 32.04 15.32
N PRO A 121 45.94 33.21 14.82
CA PRO A 121 45.13 33.31 13.60
C PRO A 121 45.83 32.85 12.31
N GLU A 122 47.15 32.63 12.34
CA GLU A 122 47.95 32.18 11.18
C GLU A 122 48.47 30.73 11.36
N GLY A 123 48.24 30.11 12.53
CA GLY A 123 49.06 28.99 13.02
C GLY A 123 48.66 27.56 12.70
N TYR A 124 47.38 27.19 12.57
CA TYR A 124 47.00 25.76 12.66
C TYR A 124 46.06 25.26 11.56
N ASN A 125 46.65 24.90 10.42
CA ASN A 125 45.98 24.20 9.30
C ASN A 125 45.77 22.68 9.57
N CYS A 126 46.38 22.16 10.61
CA CYS A 126 46.43 20.72 10.91
C CYS A 126 45.13 20.13 11.47
N ILE A 127 44.26 20.92 12.11
CA ILE A 127 43.00 20.42 12.70
C ILE A 127 42.06 19.93 11.59
N GLY A 128 41.94 20.70 10.51
CA GLY A 128 41.15 20.31 9.35
C GLY A 128 41.69 19.05 8.68
N LEU A 129 43.01 18.92 8.59
CA LEU A 129 43.68 17.71 8.11
C LEU A 129 43.44 16.51 9.05
N SER A 130 43.54 16.70 10.35
CA SER A 130 43.27 15.63 11.33
C SER A 130 41.83 15.14 11.29
N LEU A 131 40.86 16.04 11.07
CA LEU A 131 39.46 15.66 10.86
C LEU A 131 39.27 14.89 9.56
N GLN A 132 39.93 15.32 8.48
CA GLN A 132 39.89 14.65 7.20
C GLN A 132 40.44 13.22 7.32
N ASP A 133 41.58 13.04 7.99
CA ASP A 133 42.18 11.73 8.24
C ASP A 133 41.26 10.84 9.08
N HIS A 134 40.62 11.40 10.12
CA HIS A 134 39.71 10.64 10.97
C HIS A 134 38.44 10.19 10.22
N LEU A 135 37.87 11.03 9.35
CA LEU A 135 36.77 10.63 8.46
C LEU A 135 37.20 9.53 7.49
N GLY A 136 38.45 9.55 7.02
CA GLY A 136 39.04 8.46 6.26
C GLY A 136 39.08 7.14 7.03
N VAL A 137 39.39 7.19 8.33
CA VAL A 137 39.35 6.01 9.21
C VAL A 137 37.93 5.48 9.40
N VAL A 138 36.93 6.34 9.64
CA VAL A 138 35.51 5.95 9.74
C VAL A 138 35.06 5.20 8.48
N THR A 139 35.44 5.72 7.30
CA THR A 139 35.17 5.09 6.00
C THR A 139 35.75 3.68 5.90
N SER A 140 36.88 3.40 6.56
CA SER A 140 37.54 2.09 6.51
C SER A 140 37.04 1.08 7.55
N ASN A 141 36.44 1.55 8.64
CA ASN A 141 36.05 0.72 9.79
C ASN A 141 34.55 0.37 9.83
N THR A 142 33.73 1.01 9.00
CA THR A 142 32.27 0.84 8.99
C THR A 142 31.76 0.47 7.60
N GLU A 143 30.87 -0.53 7.52
CA GLU A 143 30.16 -0.86 6.28
C GLU A 143 29.00 0.14 6.07
N LEU A 144 29.34 1.37 5.65
CA LEU A 144 28.34 2.39 5.34
C LEU A 144 27.83 2.26 3.90
N PRO A 145 26.57 2.63 3.62
CA PRO A 145 25.98 2.49 2.30
C PRO A 145 26.51 3.51 1.28
N LEU A 146 27.14 4.60 1.73
CA LEU A 146 27.77 5.60 0.88
C LEU A 146 29.22 5.83 1.31
N GLU A 147 30.09 6.06 0.34
CA GLU A 147 31.49 6.45 0.58
C GLU A 147 31.55 7.90 1.07
N ILE A 148 32.35 8.16 2.11
CA ILE A 148 32.54 9.52 2.63
C ILE A 148 33.69 10.17 1.86
N GLN A 149 33.39 11.25 1.12
CA GLN A 149 34.40 12.06 0.47
C GLN A 149 34.66 13.34 1.28
N ALA A 150 35.76 13.37 2.04
CA ALA A 150 36.15 14.52 2.84
C ALA A 150 37.23 15.37 2.13
N ILE A 151 36.99 16.67 1.98
CA ILE A 151 37.97 17.64 1.44
C ILE A 151 38.22 18.74 2.46
N TYR A 152 39.47 18.90 2.89
CA TYR A 152 39.91 20.09 3.61
C TYR A 152 40.30 21.21 2.64
N ALA A 153 39.65 22.37 2.77
CA ALA A 153 39.87 23.55 1.95
C ALA A 153 40.32 24.75 2.80
N ASP A 154 41.62 24.90 2.99
CA ASP A 154 42.25 26.00 3.74
C ASP A 154 42.05 27.37 3.07
N SER A 155 41.95 27.38 1.75
CA SER A 155 41.75 28.57 0.91
C SER A 155 40.37 29.21 1.04
N ILE A 156 39.39 28.50 1.62
CA ILE A 156 38.03 29.00 1.84
C ILE A 156 37.93 29.53 3.27
N ALA A 157 37.66 30.82 3.39
CA ALA A 157 37.46 31.45 4.69
C ALA A 157 36.23 30.86 5.41
N PRO A 158 36.31 30.64 6.73
CA PRO A 158 35.18 30.10 7.48
C PRO A 158 34.02 31.10 7.51
N PRO A 159 32.77 30.62 7.35
CA PRO A 159 31.61 31.49 7.30
C PRO A 159 31.32 32.10 8.68
N LYS A 160 30.96 33.38 8.67
CA LYS A 160 30.62 34.14 9.87
C LYS A 160 29.12 34.11 10.16
N THR A 161 28.31 33.76 9.17
CA THR A 161 26.85 33.65 9.27
C THR A 161 26.32 32.35 8.67
N ALA A 162 25.09 31.96 9.05
CA ALA A 162 24.43 30.76 8.53
C ALA A 162 24.21 30.84 7.02
N TRP A 163 23.79 32.02 6.53
CA TRP A 163 23.62 32.28 5.10
C TRP A 163 24.94 32.09 4.33
N GLU A 164 26.07 32.54 4.87
CA GLU A 164 27.38 32.32 4.25
C GLU A 164 27.75 30.84 4.23
N ALA A 165 27.46 30.09 5.29
CA ALA A 165 27.70 28.66 5.35
C ALA A 165 26.82 27.88 4.34
N GLU A 166 25.56 28.31 4.17
CA GLU A 166 24.64 27.76 3.17
C GLU A 166 25.10 28.08 1.75
N ALA A 167 25.53 29.31 1.48
CA ALA A 167 26.06 29.68 0.18
C ALA A 167 27.33 28.89 -0.18
N ILE A 168 28.22 28.64 0.78
CA ILE A 168 29.42 27.80 0.58
C ILE A 168 29.02 26.35 0.31
N GLN A 169 28.11 25.80 1.11
CA GLN A 169 27.59 24.43 0.93
C GLN A 169 27.00 24.26 -0.48
N GLN A 170 26.09 25.14 -0.89
CA GLN A 170 25.43 25.08 -2.19
C GLN A 170 26.42 25.30 -3.35
N GLN A 171 27.34 26.25 -3.22
CA GLN A 171 28.37 26.52 -4.24
C GLN A 171 29.25 25.30 -4.50
N HIS A 172 29.57 24.54 -3.46
CA HIS A 172 30.50 23.42 -3.56
C HIS A 172 29.83 22.05 -3.59
N HIS A 173 28.49 21.97 -3.54
CA HIS A 173 27.70 20.73 -3.52
C HIS A 173 28.06 19.78 -2.37
N ALA A 174 28.34 20.34 -1.19
CA ALA A 174 28.64 19.56 0.01
C ALA A 174 27.36 19.12 0.73
N ASP A 175 27.36 17.92 1.29
CA ASP A 175 26.28 17.44 2.17
C ASP A 175 26.45 17.93 3.60
N LEU A 176 27.70 18.08 4.04
CA LEU A 176 28.09 18.57 5.35
C LEU A 176 29.26 19.55 5.20
N VAL A 177 29.13 20.75 5.75
CA VAL A 177 30.23 21.70 5.90
C VAL A 177 30.63 21.77 7.37
N LEU A 178 31.91 21.55 7.68
CA LEU A 178 32.49 21.63 9.02
C LEU A 178 33.43 22.82 9.12
N TYR A 179 33.28 23.64 10.15
CA TYR A 179 34.10 24.83 10.42
C TYR A 179 34.04 25.16 11.92
N GLY A 180 34.87 26.05 12.44
CA GLY A 180 34.75 26.36 13.87
C GLY A 180 35.91 27.12 14.49
N LEU A 181 35.89 27.14 15.82
CA LEU A 181 36.93 27.74 16.65
C LEU A 181 37.69 26.64 17.39
N ALA A 182 39.01 26.73 17.41
CA ALA A 182 39.87 25.88 18.23
C ALA A 182 40.42 26.70 19.39
N ASN A 183 40.33 26.17 20.61
CA ASN A 183 40.96 26.73 21.80
C ASN A 183 42.08 25.80 22.27
N ASN A 184 43.17 26.37 22.78
CA ASN A 184 44.30 25.62 23.35
C ASN A 184 44.93 24.59 22.37
N ALA A 185 44.89 24.86 21.07
CA ALA A 185 45.45 23.95 20.07
C ALA A 185 46.98 23.85 20.25
N ALA A 186 47.46 22.65 20.55
CA ALA A 186 48.88 22.35 20.59
C ALA A 186 49.46 22.42 19.16
N PRO A 187 50.75 22.78 18.98
CA PRO A 187 51.36 22.89 17.65
C PRO A 187 51.44 21.58 16.85
N ASP A 188 51.35 20.44 17.53
CA ASP A 188 51.27 19.09 16.94
C ASP A 188 49.82 18.62 16.76
N CYS A 189 48.86 19.45 17.17
CA CYS A 189 47.43 19.28 16.97
C CYS A 189 46.86 18.04 17.67
N GLY A 190 47.61 17.50 18.63
CA GLY A 190 47.22 16.35 19.45
C GLY A 190 46.36 16.71 20.66
N LEU A 191 46.28 17.99 21.05
CA LEU A 191 45.45 18.52 22.13
C LEU A 191 44.82 19.83 21.67
N ALA A 192 43.50 19.87 21.49
CA ALA A 192 42.75 21.08 21.21
C ALA A 192 41.33 20.93 21.76
N ASP A 193 40.82 21.96 22.44
CA ASP A 193 39.41 22.08 22.79
C ASP A 193 38.68 22.61 21.56
N LEU A 194 38.00 21.72 20.83
CA LEU A 194 37.38 22.05 19.55
C LEU A 194 35.91 22.45 19.74
N SER A 195 35.54 23.60 19.18
CA SER A 195 34.16 24.06 19.05
C SER A 195 33.76 24.05 17.57
N PHE A 196 33.06 22.99 17.16
CA PHE A 196 32.62 22.81 15.77
C PHE A 196 31.28 23.49 15.50
N ARG A 197 31.22 24.24 14.41
CA ARG A 197 30.01 24.63 13.70
C ARG A 197 29.85 23.76 12.46
N TRP A 198 28.61 23.64 12.01
CA TRP A 198 28.31 22.84 10.84
C TRP A 198 27.13 23.39 10.07
N ASN A 199 27.03 22.99 8.80
CA ASN A 199 25.86 23.22 7.97
C ASN A 199 25.55 21.95 7.15
N ILE A 200 24.33 21.42 7.26
CA ILE A 200 23.89 20.18 6.60
C ILE A 200 22.94 20.51 5.46
N SER A 201 23.05 19.80 4.33
CA SER A 201 22.19 20.02 3.16
C SER A 201 20.77 19.52 3.39
N GLU A 202 19.80 20.12 2.69
CA GLU A 202 18.41 19.68 2.73
C GLU A 202 18.24 18.21 2.31
N ALA A 203 19.12 17.70 1.45
CA ALA A 203 19.11 16.30 1.02
C ALA A 203 19.31 15.32 2.19
N VAL A 204 19.96 15.76 3.27
CA VAL A 204 20.21 14.95 4.47
C VAL A 204 19.24 15.29 5.59
N THR A 205 18.84 16.57 5.73
CA THR A 205 17.94 16.99 6.82
C THR A 205 16.47 16.70 6.55
N GLN A 206 15.97 16.83 5.32
CA GLN A 206 14.56 16.58 4.98
C GLN A 206 14.08 15.15 5.32
N PRO A 207 14.87 14.09 5.08
CA PRO A 207 14.48 12.73 5.46
C PRO A 207 14.27 12.55 6.98
N ILE A 208 15.07 13.23 7.82
CA ILE A 208 15.06 13.05 9.28
C ILE A 208 14.30 14.13 10.06
N SER A 209 14.04 15.29 9.45
CA SER A 209 13.39 16.45 10.09
C SER A 209 11.96 16.19 10.56
N SER A 210 11.29 15.19 9.96
CA SER A 210 9.96 14.74 10.36
C SER A 210 9.96 13.82 11.60
N LEU A 211 11.10 13.21 11.92
CA LEU A 211 11.25 12.17 12.95
C LEU A 211 12.08 12.64 14.16
N VAL A 212 12.99 13.59 13.94
CA VAL A 212 13.79 14.25 14.98
C VAL A 212 13.70 15.76 14.75
N ASN A 213 13.38 16.52 15.80
CA ASN A 213 13.33 17.98 15.72
C ASN A 213 14.75 18.55 15.55
N VAL A 214 15.15 18.78 14.30
CA VAL A 214 16.37 19.50 13.92
C VAL A 214 16.02 21.00 13.97
N LYS A 215 16.35 21.69 15.06
CA LYS A 215 16.09 23.14 15.16
C LYS A 215 17.04 23.93 14.25
N ASP A 216 16.49 24.87 13.49
CA ASP A 216 17.26 25.94 12.83
C ASP A 216 18.10 26.72 13.84
N GLN A 217 19.39 26.89 13.57
CA GLN A 217 20.31 27.53 14.51
C GLN A 217 20.28 29.06 14.44
N GLN A 218 20.24 29.69 15.61
CA GLN A 218 20.65 31.08 15.81
C GLN A 218 22.14 31.14 16.15
N HIS A 219 22.93 31.85 15.34
CA HIS A 219 24.34 32.16 15.60
C HIS A 219 24.48 32.94 16.93
N THR A 220 25.20 32.40 17.92
CA THR A 220 25.62 33.18 19.11
C THR A 220 27.13 33.09 19.36
N ALA A 221 27.71 34.13 19.98
CA ALA A 221 29.15 34.40 20.04
C ALA A 221 29.85 34.01 21.36
N ASN A 222 29.15 33.52 22.39
CA ASN A 222 29.76 33.24 23.71
C ASN A 222 30.16 31.77 23.86
N THR A 223 31.35 31.48 24.38
CA THR A 223 31.84 30.12 24.72
C THR A 223 31.31 29.67 26.08
N GLU A 224 30.51 28.61 26.11
CA GLU A 224 30.17 27.85 27.33
C GLU A 224 30.44 26.35 27.07
N GLU A 225 30.81 25.61 28.11
CA GLU A 225 31.01 24.15 28.04
C GLU A 225 29.70 23.46 27.65
N LEU A 226 29.71 22.77 26.51
CA LEU A 226 28.54 22.05 26.01
C LEU A 226 28.69 20.55 26.25
N SER A 227 27.79 20.00 27.06
CA SER A 227 27.57 18.58 27.23
C SER A 227 26.59 18.07 26.16
N GLY A 228 27.10 17.34 25.16
CA GLY A 228 26.46 16.23 24.42
C GLY A 228 25.05 16.36 23.81
N LEU A 229 24.36 17.49 23.91
CA LEU A 229 22.92 17.56 23.60
C LEU A 229 22.50 18.65 22.62
N ASP A 230 23.39 19.12 21.74
CA ASP A 230 23.04 20.17 20.79
C ASP A 230 23.49 19.90 19.34
N ILE A 231 22.82 18.93 18.70
CA ILE A 231 22.50 19.08 17.26
C ILE A 231 21.65 20.36 17.07
N GLN A 232 21.02 20.88 18.13
CA GLN A 232 20.14 22.06 18.13
C GLN A 232 20.85 23.42 18.26
N GLN A 233 22.15 23.50 18.59
CA GLN A 233 22.86 24.79 18.82
C GLN A 233 24.19 24.94 18.07
N GLY A 234 24.57 24.01 17.20
CA GLY A 234 25.71 24.21 16.28
C GLY A 234 27.06 24.16 16.92
N ARG A 235 27.16 23.37 18.00
CA ARG A 235 28.34 23.27 18.83
C ARG A 235 28.35 21.87 19.43
N LEU A 236 29.27 21.03 18.94
CA LEU A 236 29.44 19.66 19.41
C LEU A 236 30.79 19.57 20.15
N SER A 237 30.76 19.16 21.43
CA SER A 237 31.95 18.61 22.11
C SER A 237 31.87 17.10 21.93
N ILE A 238 32.80 16.51 21.18
CA ILE A 238 32.69 15.13 20.70
C ILE A 238 33.92 14.35 21.12
N ASP A 239 33.71 13.25 21.83
CA ASP A 239 34.71 12.17 21.83
C ASP A 239 34.71 11.46 20.47
N ALA A 240 35.78 10.74 20.14
CA ALA A 240 35.92 10.11 18.82
C ALA A 240 34.75 9.15 18.45
N VAL A 241 34.18 8.46 19.45
CA VAL A 241 33.11 7.47 19.26
C VAL A 241 31.78 8.13 18.89
N SER A 242 31.47 9.28 19.52
CA SER A 242 30.23 10.01 19.24
C SER A 242 30.28 10.73 17.89
N PHE A 243 31.47 11.10 17.42
CA PHE A 243 31.65 11.72 16.09
C PHE A 243 31.46 10.71 14.97
N GLU A 244 32.06 9.52 15.08
CA GLU A 244 31.88 8.41 14.14
C GLU A 244 30.40 8.02 14.01
N SER A 245 29.69 7.91 15.13
CA SER A 245 28.26 7.58 15.15
C SER A 245 27.39 8.69 14.51
N TRP A 246 27.74 9.96 14.72
CA TRP A 246 27.05 11.11 14.12
C TRP A 246 27.23 11.16 12.60
N ILE A 247 28.45 10.97 12.13
CA ILE A 247 28.74 10.92 10.69
C ILE A 247 28.02 9.73 10.05
N SER A 248 28.06 8.55 10.69
CA SER A 248 27.34 7.37 10.23
C SER A 248 25.84 7.62 10.10
N ALA A 249 25.23 8.29 11.08
CA ALA A 249 23.82 8.65 11.04
C ALA A 249 23.44 9.56 9.87
N LEU A 250 24.27 10.56 9.56
CA LEU A 250 24.03 11.48 8.44
C LEU A 250 24.21 10.79 7.09
N VAL A 251 25.18 9.87 6.98
CA VAL A 251 25.38 9.04 5.80
C VAL A 251 24.17 8.15 5.53
N LEU A 252 23.68 7.46 6.57
CA LEU A 252 22.48 6.62 6.50
C LEU A 252 21.23 7.44 6.14
N ALA A 253 21.12 8.67 6.68
CA ALA A 253 20.03 9.59 6.32
C ALA A 253 20.06 9.95 4.83
N LYS A 254 21.24 10.29 4.28
CA LYS A 254 21.40 10.56 2.84
C LYS A 254 21.07 9.34 1.98
N ALA A 255 21.43 8.15 2.44
CA ALA A 255 21.13 6.88 1.77
C ALA A 255 19.65 6.48 1.85
N GLN A 256 18.81 7.26 2.55
CA GLN A 256 17.42 6.94 2.86
C GLN A 256 17.24 5.69 3.73
N GLU A 257 18.29 5.27 4.44
CA GLU A 257 18.25 4.24 5.47
C GLU A 257 17.84 4.86 6.82
N LEU A 258 16.62 5.40 6.84
CA LEU A 258 16.08 6.19 7.96
C LEU A 258 16.12 5.44 9.30
N ASP A 259 15.84 4.14 9.29
CA ASP A 259 15.77 3.34 10.51
C ASP A 259 17.15 3.20 11.16
N ALA A 260 18.17 2.90 10.36
CA ALA A 260 19.55 2.80 10.82
C ALA A 260 20.10 4.18 11.21
N SER A 261 19.74 5.23 10.47
CA SER A 261 20.09 6.62 10.82
C SER A 261 19.54 7.01 12.19
N ILE A 262 18.26 6.74 12.47
CA ILE A 262 17.64 7.09 13.74
C ILE A 262 18.24 6.30 14.90
N LEU A 263 18.58 5.03 14.70
CA LEU A 263 19.28 4.22 15.70
C LEU A 263 20.70 4.71 15.97
N ALA A 264 21.42 5.14 14.93
CA ALA A 264 22.74 5.76 15.09
C ALA A 264 22.64 7.10 15.83
N LEU A 265 21.62 7.93 15.52
CA LEU A 265 21.34 9.17 16.25
C LEU A 265 20.97 8.90 17.72
N ASP A 266 20.27 7.81 17.99
CA ASP A 266 19.88 7.43 19.35
C ASP A 266 21.03 6.77 20.13
N ALA A 267 21.95 6.04 19.47
CA ALA A 267 23.19 5.56 20.07
C ALA A 267 24.08 6.70 20.58
N ILE A 268 24.12 7.83 19.85
CA ILE A 268 24.78 9.07 20.30
C ILE A 268 24.09 9.62 21.55
N ALA A 269 22.76 9.64 21.57
CA ALA A 269 21.97 10.08 22.73
C ALA A 269 22.14 9.17 23.96
N ASN A 270 22.53 7.91 23.75
CA ASN A 270 22.69 6.90 24.79
C ASN A 270 24.11 6.78 25.36
N ASN A 271 25.05 7.63 24.93
CA ASN A 271 26.41 7.64 25.46
C ASN A 271 26.43 8.23 26.88
N THR A 272 26.18 7.34 27.86
CA THR A 272 26.56 7.37 29.29
C THR A 272 26.04 8.48 30.22
N LEU A 273 25.30 9.50 29.77
CA LEU A 273 24.83 10.60 30.64
C LEU A 273 23.36 10.56 31.07
N LEU A 274 22.49 9.83 30.36
CA LEU A 274 21.05 9.73 30.69
C LEU A 274 20.73 8.51 31.56
N SER A 275 19.75 8.65 32.45
CA SER A 275 19.25 7.53 33.26
C SER A 275 18.59 6.45 32.39
N VAL A 276 18.52 5.21 32.89
CA VAL A 276 17.84 4.09 32.20
C VAL A 276 16.38 4.44 31.88
N GLU A 277 15.71 5.17 32.79
CA GLU A 277 14.33 5.60 32.65
C GLU A 277 14.14 6.64 31.52
N GLU A 278 15.02 7.62 31.41
CA GLU A 278 14.95 8.61 30.33
C GLU A 278 15.18 7.96 28.96
N ARG A 279 16.07 6.98 28.88
CA ARG A 279 16.30 6.20 27.64
C ARG A 279 15.09 5.34 27.28
N SER A 280 14.49 4.69 28.27
CA SER A 280 13.26 3.93 28.11
C SER A 280 12.12 4.78 27.53
N ASN A 281 11.91 5.96 28.11
CA ASN A 281 10.84 6.88 27.68
C ASN A 281 11.05 7.34 26.23
N ARG A 282 12.30 7.54 25.80
CA ARG A 282 12.61 7.88 24.40
C ARG A 282 12.23 6.75 23.44
N TYR A 283 12.64 5.52 23.72
CA TYR A 283 12.30 4.39 22.86
C TYR A 283 10.79 4.11 22.80
N GLN A 284 10.09 4.30 23.91
CA GLN A 284 8.62 4.25 23.92
C GLN A 284 8.01 5.23 22.93
N VAL A 285 8.43 6.51 22.98
CA VAL A 285 7.93 7.55 22.08
C VAL A 285 8.25 7.21 20.63
N ILE A 286 9.49 6.80 20.32
CA ILE A 286 9.89 6.41 18.96
C ILE A 286 9.03 5.25 18.46
N ALA A 287 8.85 4.19 19.26
CA ALA A 287 8.05 3.04 18.85
C ALA A 287 6.57 3.42 18.61
N GLN A 288 6.00 4.29 19.44
CA GLN A 288 4.63 4.75 19.29
C GLN A 288 4.44 5.67 18.08
N THR A 289 5.36 6.61 17.86
CA THR A 289 5.33 7.48 16.67
C THR A 289 5.55 6.67 15.39
N ALA A 290 6.49 5.74 15.38
CA ALA A 290 6.73 4.84 14.25
C ALA A 290 5.49 4.01 13.91
N LYS A 291 4.73 3.56 14.91
CA LYS A 291 3.43 2.89 14.72
C LYS A 291 2.40 3.77 14.01
N GLU A 292 2.28 5.03 14.42
CA GLU A 292 1.35 6.00 13.82
C GLU A 292 1.72 6.31 12.36
N LEU A 293 3.02 6.41 12.09
CA LEU A 293 3.58 6.64 10.75
C LEU A 293 3.70 5.35 9.91
N LYS A 294 3.38 4.18 10.49
CA LYS A 294 3.48 2.86 9.84
C LYS A 294 4.90 2.48 9.41
N LEU A 295 5.91 2.96 10.14
CA LEU A 295 7.33 2.61 9.97
C LEU A 295 7.64 1.36 10.80
N TRP A 296 7.27 0.19 10.27
CA TRP A 296 7.25 -1.06 11.04
C TRP A 296 8.64 -1.55 11.46
N GLU A 297 9.66 -1.37 10.62
CA GLU A 297 11.04 -1.74 10.93
C GLU A 297 11.63 -0.87 12.05
N LEU A 298 11.46 0.46 11.97
CA LEU A 298 11.78 1.39 13.06
C LEU A 298 11.05 1.04 14.36
N GLN A 299 9.74 0.79 14.29
CA GLN A 299 8.95 0.41 15.45
C GLN A 299 9.49 -0.88 16.09
N ARG A 300 9.80 -1.91 15.28
CA ARG A 300 10.38 -3.17 15.76
C ARG A 300 11.70 -2.94 16.47
N SER A 301 12.58 -2.12 15.88
CA SER A 301 13.90 -1.85 16.44
C SER A 301 13.82 -1.06 17.74
N ALA A 302 13.06 0.05 17.75
CA ALA A 302 12.88 0.87 18.95
C ALA A 302 12.25 0.07 20.10
N ALA A 303 11.22 -0.75 19.82
CA ALA A 303 10.63 -1.61 20.83
C ALA A 303 11.60 -2.70 21.33
N THR A 304 12.52 -3.18 20.49
CA THR A 304 13.57 -4.13 20.91
C THR A 304 14.55 -3.49 21.89
N SER A 305 15.01 -2.27 21.59
CA SER A 305 15.86 -1.51 22.51
C SER A 305 15.12 -1.17 23.81
N TRP A 306 13.83 -0.87 23.73
CA TRP A 306 12.99 -0.64 24.91
C TRP A 306 12.92 -1.89 25.81
N ILE A 307 12.67 -3.07 25.23
CA ILE A 307 12.65 -4.36 25.95
C ILE A 307 13.99 -4.65 26.61
N ALA A 308 15.11 -4.34 25.94
CA ALA A 308 16.44 -4.55 26.50
C ALA A 308 16.70 -3.70 27.77
N LEU A 309 16.11 -2.50 27.85
CA LEU A 309 16.19 -1.63 29.02
C LEU A 309 15.18 -2.01 30.12
N HIS A 310 13.95 -2.37 29.74
CA HIS A 310 12.85 -2.70 30.66
C HIS A 310 12.11 -3.98 30.23
N PRO A 311 12.68 -5.16 30.50
CA PRO A 311 12.17 -6.43 29.96
C PRO A 311 10.84 -6.91 30.56
N ILE A 312 10.34 -6.23 31.60
CA ILE A 312 9.08 -6.52 32.28
C ILE A 312 7.92 -5.62 31.83
N ASN A 313 8.14 -4.71 30.87
CA ASN A 313 7.10 -3.83 30.36
C ASN A 313 6.25 -4.56 29.28
N PRO A 314 4.96 -4.86 29.52
CA PRO A 314 4.13 -5.59 28.55
C PRO A 314 3.87 -4.80 27.25
N GLU A 315 3.74 -3.48 27.33
CA GLU A 315 3.48 -2.60 26.18
C GLU A 315 4.61 -2.66 25.15
N SER A 316 5.85 -2.78 25.61
CA SER A 316 7.01 -2.91 24.71
C SER A 316 6.94 -4.16 23.81
N TYR A 317 6.51 -5.31 24.35
CA TYR A 317 6.26 -6.52 23.58
C TYR A 317 5.00 -6.39 22.70
N LEU A 318 3.94 -5.74 23.18
CA LEU A 318 2.75 -5.47 22.36
C LEU A 318 3.11 -4.64 21.11
N LEU A 319 3.89 -3.57 21.26
CA LEU A 319 4.34 -2.75 20.15
C LEU A 319 5.24 -3.53 19.20
N ARG A 320 6.20 -4.31 19.71
CA ARG A 320 7.07 -5.11 18.84
C ARG A 320 6.29 -6.21 18.10
N GLY A 321 5.38 -6.90 18.79
CA GLY A 321 4.49 -7.89 18.20
C GLY A 321 3.62 -7.31 17.08
N TRP A 322 3.10 -6.09 17.25
CA TRP A 322 2.35 -5.40 16.19
C TRP A 322 3.23 -5.06 14.98
N ALA A 323 4.46 -4.60 15.20
CA ALA A 323 5.41 -4.36 14.11
C ALA A 323 5.73 -5.65 13.35
N LEU A 324 6.05 -6.73 14.08
CA LEU A 324 6.33 -8.06 13.51
C LEU A 324 5.17 -8.59 12.68
N TYR A 325 3.91 -8.38 13.12
CA TYR A 325 2.73 -8.74 12.34
C TYR A 325 2.70 -8.00 10.99
N ASN A 326 2.95 -6.69 10.97
CA ASN A 326 2.93 -5.90 9.73
C ASN A 326 4.13 -6.21 8.80
N LEU A 327 5.19 -6.80 9.35
CA LEU A 327 6.33 -7.34 8.61
C LEU A 327 6.13 -8.81 8.18
N GLU A 328 4.92 -9.35 8.36
CA GLU A 328 4.55 -10.74 8.03
C GLU A 328 5.33 -11.82 8.80
N LEU A 329 5.97 -11.45 9.91
CA LEU A 329 6.68 -12.35 10.81
C LEU A 329 5.74 -12.89 11.89
N TYR A 330 4.71 -13.63 11.48
CA TYR A 330 3.57 -14.01 12.32
C TYR A 330 3.95 -14.85 13.55
N ASP A 331 4.84 -15.82 13.42
CA ASP A 331 5.27 -16.66 14.56
C ASP A 331 5.96 -15.83 15.65
N SER A 332 6.81 -14.89 15.23
CA SER A 332 7.51 -13.99 16.16
C SER A 332 6.53 -13.02 16.84
N ALA A 333 5.55 -12.51 16.09
CA ALA A 333 4.49 -11.67 16.65
C ALA A 333 3.69 -12.40 17.74
N ILE A 334 3.32 -13.67 17.50
CA ILE A 334 2.61 -14.50 18.48
C ILE A 334 3.44 -14.70 19.75
N LEU A 335 4.75 -14.94 19.63
CA LEU A 335 5.63 -15.08 20.80
C LEU A 335 5.69 -13.80 21.65
N ASP A 336 5.77 -12.63 21.01
CA ASP A 336 5.75 -11.35 21.72
C ASP A 336 4.40 -11.10 22.41
N PHE A 337 3.28 -11.39 21.74
CA PHE A 337 1.96 -11.29 22.37
C PHE A 337 1.78 -12.28 23.53
N ASN A 338 2.33 -13.49 23.43
CA ASN A 338 2.35 -14.44 24.54
C ASN A 338 3.11 -13.85 25.73
N LYS A 339 4.26 -13.19 25.49
CA LYS A 339 5.05 -12.58 26.55
C LYS A 339 4.35 -11.37 27.17
N ALA A 340 3.70 -10.53 26.36
CA ALA A 340 2.88 -9.44 26.85
C ALA A 340 1.72 -9.94 27.75
N ILE A 341 1.03 -11.02 27.36
CA ILE A 341 -0.02 -11.65 28.19
C ILE A 341 0.54 -12.26 29.49
N GLU A 342 1.74 -12.85 29.46
CA GLU A 342 2.38 -13.35 30.68
C GLU A 342 2.66 -12.23 31.68
N LEU A 343 3.04 -11.05 31.19
CA LEU A 343 3.35 -9.87 32.00
C LEU A 343 2.10 -9.12 32.46
N ASP A 344 1.06 -9.03 31.61
CA ASP A 344 -0.23 -8.43 31.93
C ASP A 344 -1.40 -9.25 31.33
N PRO A 345 -1.98 -10.19 32.12
CA PRO A 345 -3.08 -11.05 31.67
C PRO A 345 -4.42 -10.34 31.49
N GLU A 346 -4.55 -9.07 31.88
CA GLU A 346 -5.80 -8.32 31.82
C GLU A 346 -5.80 -7.28 30.67
N ASP A 347 -4.74 -7.19 29.87
CA ASP A 347 -4.69 -6.32 28.70
C ASP A 347 -5.50 -6.90 27.52
N THR A 348 -6.73 -6.41 27.38
CA THR A 348 -7.64 -6.69 26.25
C THR A 348 -6.97 -6.59 24.89
N LYS A 349 -6.11 -5.58 24.67
CA LYS A 349 -5.54 -5.30 23.34
C LYS A 349 -4.62 -6.42 22.88
N VAL A 350 -3.87 -7.03 23.79
CA VAL A 350 -2.93 -8.09 23.45
C VAL A 350 -3.66 -9.34 22.96
N TYR A 351 -4.74 -9.74 23.64
CA TYR A 351 -5.60 -10.83 23.17
C TYR A 351 -6.21 -10.52 21.81
N PHE A 352 -6.74 -9.31 21.62
CA PHE A 352 -7.26 -8.91 20.31
C PHE A 352 -6.22 -8.98 19.20
N HIS A 353 -5.03 -8.42 19.42
CA HIS A 353 -3.98 -8.40 18.41
C HIS A 353 -3.47 -9.81 18.10
N ARG A 354 -3.29 -10.68 19.11
CA ARG A 354 -2.91 -12.08 18.88
C ARG A 354 -4.00 -12.87 18.15
N GLY A 355 -5.26 -12.68 18.53
CA GLY A 355 -6.42 -13.25 17.84
C GLY A 355 -6.50 -12.81 16.37
N PHE A 356 -6.17 -11.55 16.10
CA PHE A 356 -6.08 -11.03 14.74
C PHE A 356 -4.98 -11.72 13.92
N VAL A 357 -3.80 -11.96 14.50
CA VAL A 357 -2.74 -12.75 13.84
C VAL A 357 -3.19 -14.18 13.57
N TYR A 358 -3.80 -14.86 14.56
CA TYR A 358 -4.33 -16.20 14.37
C TYR A 358 -5.35 -16.28 13.23
N SER A 359 -6.25 -15.30 13.14
CA SER A 359 -7.23 -15.24 12.05
C SER A 359 -6.54 -15.10 10.69
N LYS A 360 -5.47 -14.31 10.61
CA LYS A 360 -4.69 -14.07 9.38
C LYS A 360 -3.97 -15.32 8.88
N ILE A 361 -3.42 -16.12 9.77
CA ILE A 361 -2.75 -17.39 9.41
C ILE A 361 -3.71 -18.58 9.32
N GLY A 362 -5.02 -18.34 9.38
CA GLY A 362 -6.04 -19.39 9.18
C GLY A 362 -6.41 -20.19 10.42
N LEU A 363 -5.84 -19.89 11.59
CA LEU A 363 -6.14 -20.58 12.86
C LEU A 363 -7.39 -20.00 13.54
N GLN A 364 -8.56 -20.22 12.92
CA GLN A 364 -9.81 -19.57 13.33
C GLN A 364 -10.28 -19.97 14.74
N ASP A 365 -10.03 -21.22 15.17
CA ASP A 365 -10.35 -21.65 16.54
C ASP A 365 -9.56 -20.86 17.59
N SER A 366 -8.26 -20.64 17.34
CA SER A 366 -7.39 -19.86 18.24
C SER A 366 -7.78 -18.38 18.24
N ALA A 367 -8.10 -17.83 17.07
CA ALA A 367 -8.61 -16.47 16.94
C ALA A 367 -9.90 -16.27 17.73
N PHE A 368 -10.85 -17.21 17.61
CA PHE A 368 -12.11 -17.18 18.35
C PHE A 368 -11.89 -17.12 19.87
N LEU A 369 -11.01 -17.96 20.42
CA LEU A 369 -10.71 -17.99 21.85
C LEU A 369 -10.14 -16.66 22.34
N ASP A 370 -9.21 -16.07 21.60
CA ASP A 370 -8.58 -14.80 21.95
C ASP A 370 -9.56 -13.62 21.85
N PHE A 371 -10.37 -13.55 20.79
CA PHE A 371 -11.40 -12.52 20.71
C PHE A 371 -12.46 -12.69 21.81
N ASN A 372 -12.81 -13.92 22.16
CA ASN A 372 -13.71 -14.18 23.27
C ASN A 372 -13.13 -13.72 24.61
N LYS A 373 -11.82 -13.95 24.86
CA LYS A 373 -11.14 -13.44 26.06
C LYS A 373 -11.07 -11.91 26.05
N ALA A 374 -10.81 -11.27 24.92
CA ALA A 374 -10.84 -9.81 24.79
C ALA A 374 -12.23 -9.24 25.15
N ILE A 375 -13.32 -9.85 24.66
CA ILE A 375 -14.70 -9.45 24.99
C ILE A 375 -15.04 -9.68 26.47
N GLN A 376 -14.50 -10.73 27.09
CA GLN A 376 -14.69 -10.98 28.53
C GLN A 376 -14.01 -9.91 29.39
N LEU A 377 -12.83 -9.43 28.97
CA LEU A 377 -12.07 -8.38 29.66
C LEU A 377 -12.70 -6.99 29.44
N ASP A 378 -13.11 -6.70 28.20
CA ASP A 378 -13.78 -5.45 27.83
C ASP A 378 -15.01 -5.74 26.92
N PRO A 379 -16.22 -5.80 27.51
CA PRO A 379 -17.45 -6.05 26.77
C PRO A 379 -17.84 -4.95 25.76
N GLU A 380 -17.23 -3.76 25.83
CA GLU A 380 -17.46 -2.63 24.92
C GLU A 380 -16.41 -2.57 23.79
N TYR A 381 -15.47 -3.53 23.75
CA TYR A 381 -14.41 -3.57 22.75
C TYR A 381 -14.93 -4.03 21.37
N LYS A 382 -15.53 -3.09 20.64
CA LYS A 382 -16.20 -3.30 19.34
C LYS A 382 -15.41 -4.12 18.32
N TYR A 383 -14.09 -3.94 18.24
CA TYR A 383 -13.25 -4.62 17.27
C TYR A 383 -13.18 -6.13 17.52
N ALA A 384 -13.29 -6.59 18.77
CA ALA A 384 -13.28 -8.02 19.06
C ALA A 384 -14.57 -8.71 18.58
N TYR A 385 -15.73 -8.05 18.66
CA TYR A 385 -16.97 -8.63 18.12
C TYR A 385 -16.93 -8.77 16.60
N SER A 386 -16.49 -7.73 15.87
CA SER A 386 -16.42 -7.80 14.41
C SER A 386 -15.43 -8.86 13.93
N ASN A 387 -14.29 -9.02 14.60
CA ASN A 387 -13.30 -10.03 14.23
C ASN A 387 -13.66 -11.44 14.72
N ARG A 388 -14.36 -11.59 15.87
CA ARG A 388 -14.92 -12.88 16.29
C ARG A 388 -16.03 -13.33 15.34
N GLY A 389 -16.89 -12.41 14.91
CA GLY A 389 -17.87 -12.67 13.86
C GLY A 389 -17.23 -13.16 12.56
N TRP A 390 -16.08 -12.59 12.17
CA TRP A 390 -15.31 -13.07 11.02
C TRP A 390 -14.77 -14.50 11.24
N ALA A 391 -14.15 -14.77 12.38
CA ALA A 391 -13.66 -16.11 12.70
C ALA A 391 -14.79 -17.16 12.72
N LEU A 392 -15.94 -16.84 13.33
CA LEU A 392 -17.13 -17.68 13.34
C LEU A 392 -17.67 -17.95 11.93
N HIS A 393 -17.68 -16.94 11.06
CA HIS A 393 -18.03 -17.10 9.65
C HIS A 393 -17.10 -18.10 8.95
N GLN A 394 -15.79 -18.00 9.16
CA GLN A 394 -14.82 -18.94 8.57
C GLN A 394 -14.98 -20.36 9.10
N LEU A 395 -15.45 -20.52 10.34
CA LEU A 395 -15.82 -21.80 10.95
C LEU A 395 -17.20 -22.33 10.49
N GLY A 396 -17.93 -21.59 9.64
CA GLY A 396 -19.27 -21.96 9.17
C GLY A 396 -20.40 -21.71 10.17
N LEU A 397 -20.12 -21.05 11.29
CA LEU A 397 -21.07 -20.74 12.36
C LEU A 397 -21.79 -19.40 12.08
N TYR A 398 -22.58 -19.37 11.01
CA TYR A 398 -23.15 -18.13 10.46
C TYR A 398 -24.12 -17.40 11.39
N ASP A 399 -24.99 -18.10 12.12
CA ASP A 399 -25.94 -17.47 13.04
C ASP A 399 -25.23 -16.75 14.19
N SER A 400 -24.19 -17.38 14.76
CA SER A 400 -23.37 -16.77 15.80
C SER A 400 -22.57 -15.57 15.27
N ALA A 401 -22.06 -15.65 14.04
CA ALA A 401 -21.39 -14.52 13.39
C ALA A 401 -22.32 -13.31 13.24
N ILE A 402 -23.59 -13.52 12.85
CA ILE A 402 -24.59 -12.45 12.74
C ILE A 402 -24.85 -11.78 14.09
N VAL A 403 -24.94 -12.55 15.18
CA VAL A 403 -25.11 -11.99 16.54
C VAL A 403 -23.95 -11.07 16.90
N ASP A 404 -22.72 -11.50 16.64
CA ASP A 404 -21.52 -10.69 16.92
C ASP A 404 -21.47 -9.43 16.05
N TYR A 405 -21.80 -9.53 14.76
CA TYR A 405 -21.88 -8.35 13.89
C TYR A 405 -22.98 -7.38 14.33
N ASN A 406 -24.13 -7.88 14.80
CA ASN A 406 -25.17 -7.04 15.37
C ASN A 406 -24.65 -6.25 16.58
N LYS A 407 -23.91 -6.90 17.48
CA LYS A 407 -23.33 -6.23 18.64
C LYS A 407 -22.24 -5.23 18.24
N ALA A 408 -21.39 -5.56 17.27
CA ALA A 408 -20.42 -4.62 16.74
C ALA A 408 -21.07 -3.37 16.13
N ILE A 409 -22.19 -3.52 15.40
CA ILE A 409 -22.98 -2.40 14.86
C ILE A 409 -23.67 -1.58 15.96
N GLU A 410 -24.13 -2.23 17.04
CA GLU A 410 -24.69 -1.53 18.20
C GLU A 410 -23.64 -0.62 18.86
N LEU A 411 -22.40 -1.10 18.99
CA LEU A 411 -21.28 -0.36 19.57
C LEU A 411 -20.69 0.70 18.62
N ASP A 412 -20.72 0.44 17.31
CA ASP A 412 -20.28 1.38 16.28
C ASP A 412 -21.14 1.29 15.01
N PRO A 413 -22.21 2.11 14.94
CA PRO A 413 -23.12 2.11 13.80
C PRO A 413 -22.52 2.62 12.49
N GLU A 414 -21.31 3.22 12.52
CA GLU A 414 -20.63 3.81 11.37
C GLU A 414 -19.54 2.89 10.78
N ASP A 415 -19.28 1.72 11.37
CA ASP A 415 -18.31 0.77 10.82
C ASP A 415 -18.83 0.08 9.55
N THR A 416 -18.51 0.67 8.40
CA THR A 416 -18.80 0.15 7.06
C THR A 416 -18.44 -1.33 6.88
N LYS A 417 -17.32 -1.80 7.47
CA LYS A 417 -16.83 -3.17 7.25
C LYS A 417 -17.74 -4.19 7.90
N VAL A 418 -18.34 -3.87 9.04
CA VAL A 418 -19.22 -4.79 9.76
C VAL A 418 -20.49 -5.06 8.96
N TYR A 419 -21.11 -4.03 8.37
CA TYR A 419 -22.24 -4.22 7.46
C TYR A 419 -21.86 -5.08 6.26
N LEU A 420 -20.70 -4.82 5.66
CA LEU A 420 -20.22 -5.61 4.52
C LEU A 420 -20.04 -7.09 4.88
N HIS A 421 -19.42 -7.39 6.03
CA HIS A 421 -19.22 -8.75 6.48
C HIS A 421 -20.54 -9.44 6.86
N ARG A 422 -21.45 -8.76 7.57
CA ARG A 422 -22.76 -9.31 7.91
C ARG A 422 -23.61 -9.56 6.67
N GLY A 423 -23.60 -8.63 5.71
CA GLY A 423 -24.26 -8.79 4.41
C GLY A 423 -23.71 -10.00 3.63
N PHE A 424 -22.40 -10.23 3.66
CA PHE A 424 -21.79 -11.41 3.06
C PHE A 424 -22.30 -12.71 3.71
N VAL A 425 -22.37 -12.76 5.05
CA VAL A 425 -22.94 -13.91 5.77
C VAL A 425 -24.42 -14.11 5.44
N TYR A 426 -25.23 -13.04 5.40
CA TYR A 426 -26.63 -13.13 4.98
C TYR A 426 -26.79 -13.74 3.58
N SER A 427 -25.93 -13.36 2.63
CA SER A 427 -25.95 -13.94 1.28
C SER A 427 -25.61 -15.44 1.30
N LYS A 428 -24.66 -15.87 2.15
CA LYS A 428 -24.29 -17.29 2.30
C LYS A 428 -25.42 -18.17 2.83
N ILE A 429 -26.26 -17.64 3.72
CA ILE A 429 -27.42 -18.36 4.26
C ILE A 429 -28.72 -18.14 3.47
N GLY A 430 -28.64 -17.47 2.31
CA GLY A 430 -29.77 -17.24 1.40
C GLY A 430 -30.71 -16.09 1.79
N LEU A 431 -30.36 -15.28 2.79
CA LEU A 431 -31.12 -14.10 3.21
C LEU A 431 -30.75 -12.88 2.37
N GLN A 432 -31.11 -12.93 1.09
CA GLN A 432 -30.62 -11.98 0.10
C GLN A 432 -31.08 -10.52 0.33
N ASP A 433 -32.32 -10.32 0.78
CA ASP A 433 -32.84 -8.97 1.06
C ASP A 433 -32.05 -8.29 2.17
N SER A 434 -31.76 -9.01 3.25
CA SER A 434 -30.92 -8.55 4.35
C SER A 434 -29.50 -8.25 3.90
N ALA A 435 -28.94 -9.10 3.04
CA ALA A 435 -27.61 -8.88 2.45
C ALA A 435 -27.55 -7.55 1.67
N PHE A 436 -28.53 -7.29 0.80
CA PHE A 436 -28.57 -6.05 0.03
C PHE A 436 -28.79 -4.80 0.87
N LEU A 437 -29.60 -4.88 1.92
CA LEU A 437 -29.77 -3.77 2.87
C LEU A 437 -28.41 -3.40 3.50
N ASP A 438 -27.65 -4.39 3.94
CA ASP A 438 -26.33 -4.18 4.53
C ASP A 438 -25.30 -3.68 3.52
N PHE A 439 -25.25 -4.23 2.31
CA PHE A 439 -24.36 -3.72 1.26
C PHE A 439 -24.68 -2.28 0.87
N ASN A 440 -25.95 -1.94 0.76
CA ASN A 440 -26.38 -0.57 0.48
C ASN A 440 -26.04 0.37 1.63
N LYS A 441 -26.18 -0.11 2.88
CA LYS A 441 -25.77 0.67 4.06
C LYS A 441 -24.26 0.91 4.10
N ALA A 442 -23.46 -0.10 3.79
CA ALA A 442 -22.00 0.05 3.67
C ALA A 442 -21.62 1.11 2.62
N ILE A 443 -22.24 1.06 1.43
CA ILE A 443 -22.01 2.05 0.37
C ILE A 443 -22.51 3.45 0.77
N GLN A 444 -23.59 3.54 1.54
CA GLN A 444 -24.08 4.82 2.06
C GLN A 444 -23.11 5.43 3.07
N LEU A 445 -22.52 4.62 3.94
CA LEU A 445 -21.55 5.07 4.96
C LEU A 445 -20.22 5.47 4.33
N ASP A 446 -19.72 4.69 3.38
CA ASP A 446 -18.49 4.98 2.65
C ASP A 446 -18.66 4.70 1.14
N PRO A 447 -19.01 5.75 0.36
CA PRO A 447 -19.13 5.65 -1.10
C PRO A 447 -17.81 5.41 -1.85
N GLU A 448 -16.66 5.52 -1.18
CA GLU A 448 -15.34 5.27 -1.76
C GLU A 448 -14.82 3.87 -1.42
N TYR A 449 -15.57 3.09 -0.64
CA TYR A 449 -15.17 1.73 -0.27
C TYR A 449 -15.37 0.73 -1.42
N LYS A 450 -14.35 0.57 -2.25
CA LYS A 450 -14.33 -0.34 -3.42
C LYS A 450 -14.85 -1.76 -3.14
N TYR A 451 -14.55 -2.31 -1.96
CA TYR A 451 -14.95 -3.67 -1.57
C TYR A 451 -16.48 -3.81 -1.43
N ALA A 452 -17.18 -2.74 -1.03
CA ALA A 452 -18.63 -2.77 -0.90
C ALA A 452 -19.32 -2.96 -2.25
N TYR A 453 -18.84 -2.26 -3.29
CA TYR A 453 -19.31 -2.45 -4.66
C TYR A 453 -18.95 -3.83 -5.18
N SER A 454 -17.71 -4.29 -5.00
CA SER A 454 -17.29 -5.61 -5.49
C SER A 454 -18.10 -6.75 -4.87
N ILE A 455 -18.38 -6.71 -3.57
CA ILE A 455 -19.15 -7.77 -2.90
C ILE A 455 -20.63 -7.68 -3.26
N ARG A 456 -21.20 -6.48 -3.37
CA ARG A 456 -22.58 -6.33 -3.85
C ARG A 456 -22.73 -6.81 -5.31
N GLY A 457 -21.75 -6.52 -6.16
CA GLY A 457 -21.67 -7.04 -7.52
C GLY A 457 -21.62 -8.57 -7.56
N TRP A 458 -20.83 -9.20 -6.69
CA TRP A 458 -20.83 -10.66 -6.54
C TRP A 458 -22.21 -11.19 -6.13
N ALA A 459 -22.89 -10.53 -5.19
CA ALA A 459 -24.22 -10.93 -4.73
C ALA A 459 -25.30 -10.74 -5.81
N LEU A 460 -25.24 -9.67 -6.61
CA LEU A 460 -26.12 -9.43 -7.77
C LEU A 460 -25.96 -10.53 -8.82
N HIS A 461 -24.73 -11.00 -9.04
CA HIS A 461 -24.47 -12.12 -9.93
C HIS A 461 -25.16 -13.42 -9.47
N GLN A 462 -25.15 -13.73 -8.17
CA GLN A 462 -25.83 -14.93 -7.67
C GLN A 462 -27.35 -14.92 -7.95
N LEU A 463 -27.92 -13.73 -8.19
CA LEU A 463 -29.32 -13.55 -8.61
C LEU A 463 -29.52 -13.52 -10.14
N GLY A 464 -28.46 -13.68 -10.94
CA GLY A 464 -28.52 -13.55 -12.39
C GLY A 464 -28.61 -12.11 -12.90
N LEU A 465 -28.43 -11.10 -12.03
CA LEU A 465 -28.50 -9.68 -12.39
C LEU A 465 -27.14 -9.18 -12.90
N TYR A 466 -26.70 -9.74 -14.02
CA TYR A 466 -25.34 -9.54 -14.56
C TYR A 466 -25.03 -8.09 -14.94
N ASP A 467 -25.98 -7.36 -15.54
CA ASP A 467 -25.77 -5.96 -15.92
C ASP A 467 -25.52 -5.08 -14.69
N SER A 468 -26.30 -5.27 -13.62
CA SER A 468 -26.12 -4.54 -12.36
C SER A 468 -24.81 -4.90 -11.67
N ALA A 469 -24.42 -6.18 -11.71
CA ALA A 469 -23.12 -6.61 -11.19
C ALA A 469 -21.97 -5.88 -11.91
N ILE A 470 -22.00 -5.82 -13.24
CA ILE A 470 -20.96 -5.14 -14.05
C ILE A 470 -20.87 -3.65 -13.69
N VAL A 471 -21.99 -2.96 -13.45
CA VAL A 471 -22.00 -1.56 -12.99
C VAL A 471 -21.23 -1.41 -11.67
N ASP A 472 -21.47 -2.30 -10.70
CA ASP A 472 -20.77 -2.28 -9.42
C ASP A 472 -19.27 -2.58 -9.56
N TYR A 473 -18.89 -3.56 -10.38
CA TYR A 473 -17.46 -3.81 -10.65
C TYR A 473 -16.78 -2.66 -11.39
N ASN A 474 -17.48 -2.01 -12.33
CA ASN A 474 -16.97 -0.80 -12.96
C ASN A 474 -16.71 0.30 -11.93
N LYS A 475 -17.61 0.47 -10.95
CA LYS A 475 -17.42 1.42 -9.87
C LYS A 475 -16.24 1.05 -8.96
N ALA A 476 -16.10 -0.23 -8.60
CA ALA A 476 -14.96 -0.72 -7.82
C ALA A 476 -13.62 -0.46 -8.54
N ILE A 477 -13.55 -0.73 -9.85
CA ILE A 477 -12.37 -0.48 -10.70
C ILE A 477 -12.10 1.03 -10.85
N GLN A 478 -13.15 1.85 -10.91
CA GLN A 478 -12.99 3.30 -10.97
C GLN A 478 -12.38 3.85 -9.66
N LEU A 479 -12.78 3.29 -8.52
CA LEU A 479 -12.25 3.68 -7.21
C LEU A 479 -10.82 3.18 -6.99
N ASP A 480 -10.48 2.02 -7.57
CA ASP A 480 -9.12 1.49 -7.56
C ASP A 480 -8.83 0.69 -8.84
N SER A 481 -8.00 1.28 -9.70
CA SER A 481 -7.56 0.67 -10.96
C SER A 481 -6.60 -0.51 -10.78
N GLU A 482 -6.09 -0.74 -9.57
CA GLU A 482 -5.20 -1.86 -9.24
C GLU A 482 -5.95 -3.02 -8.58
N PHE A 483 -7.28 -2.96 -8.50
CA PHE A 483 -8.08 -3.98 -7.85
C PHE A 483 -8.29 -5.24 -8.73
N ALA A 484 -7.29 -6.12 -8.76
CA ALA A 484 -7.27 -7.35 -9.57
C ALA A 484 -8.53 -8.23 -9.43
N TYR A 485 -9.08 -8.34 -8.22
CA TYR A 485 -10.29 -9.12 -7.94
C TYR A 485 -11.52 -8.61 -8.71
N ALA A 486 -11.68 -7.29 -8.83
CA ALA A 486 -12.79 -6.69 -9.54
C ALA A 486 -12.72 -6.95 -11.05
N TYR A 487 -11.51 -6.90 -11.64
CA TYR A 487 -11.30 -7.28 -13.04
C TYR A 487 -11.63 -8.75 -13.27
N ASN A 488 -11.08 -9.67 -12.47
CA ASN A 488 -11.38 -11.11 -12.61
C ASN A 488 -12.88 -11.38 -12.54
N ASN A 489 -13.57 -10.81 -11.55
CA ASN A 489 -14.99 -11.07 -11.39
C ASN A 489 -15.82 -10.46 -12.52
N ARG A 490 -15.52 -9.22 -12.94
CA ARG A 490 -16.18 -8.62 -14.12
C ARG A 490 -15.95 -9.46 -15.37
N GLY A 491 -14.73 -9.92 -15.60
CA GLY A 491 -14.39 -10.83 -16.71
C GLY A 491 -15.20 -12.14 -16.68
N HIS A 492 -15.34 -12.74 -15.51
CA HIS A 492 -16.16 -13.95 -15.34
C HIS A 492 -17.63 -13.70 -15.72
N TYR A 493 -18.17 -12.52 -15.44
CA TYR A 493 -19.56 -12.19 -15.81
C TYR A 493 -19.71 -11.78 -17.27
N LEU A 494 -18.69 -11.15 -17.86
CA LEU A 494 -18.65 -10.88 -19.29
C LEU A 494 -18.71 -12.17 -20.11
N ILE A 495 -18.12 -13.28 -19.63
CA ILE A 495 -18.30 -14.62 -20.23
C ILE A 495 -19.78 -15.02 -20.26
N GLN A 496 -20.53 -14.82 -19.16
CA GLN A 496 -21.95 -15.19 -19.08
C GLN A 496 -22.82 -14.39 -20.06
N LEU A 497 -22.39 -13.19 -20.44
CA LEU A 497 -23.01 -12.37 -21.48
C LEU A 497 -22.50 -12.68 -22.90
N GLY A 498 -21.59 -13.65 -23.07
CA GLY A 498 -20.97 -13.99 -24.35
C GLY A 498 -19.90 -13.00 -24.82
N LEU A 499 -19.48 -12.06 -23.98
CA LEU A 499 -18.50 -11.00 -24.29
C LEU A 499 -17.07 -11.48 -24.02
N TYR A 500 -16.65 -12.53 -24.71
CA TYR A 500 -15.38 -13.23 -24.47
C TYR A 500 -14.12 -12.35 -24.66
N ASP A 501 -14.11 -11.42 -25.63
CA ASP A 501 -12.94 -10.55 -25.85
C ASP A 501 -12.74 -9.57 -24.71
N SER A 502 -13.82 -8.95 -24.23
CA SER A 502 -13.80 -8.06 -23.06
C SER A 502 -13.39 -8.81 -21.80
N ALA A 503 -13.90 -10.03 -21.61
CA ALA A 503 -13.51 -10.89 -20.49
C ALA A 503 -12.01 -11.22 -20.51
N ASN A 504 -11.46 -11.52 -21.69
CA ASN A 504 -10.03 -11.82 -21.83
C ASN A 504 -9.14 -10.61 -21.47
N LEU A 505 -9.56 -9.39 -21.85
CA LEU A 505 -8.86 -8.16 -21.43
C LEU A 505 -8.85 -8.01 -19.91
N ASP A 506 -9.98 -8.29 -19.26
CA ASP A 506 -10.10 -8.22 -17.80
C ASP A 506 -9.23 -9.25 -17.08
N PHE A 507 -9.22 -10.51 -17.53
CA PHE A 507 -8.35 -11.51 -16.92
C PHE A 507 -6.88 -11.20 -17.14
N ASN A 508 -6.49 -10.70 -18.33
CA ASN A 508 -5.13 -10.24 -18.57
C ASN A 508 -4.74 -9.10 -17.62
N LYS A 509 -5.65 -8.15 -17.37
CA LYS A 509 -5.40 -7.07 -16.42
C LYS A 509 -5.30 -7.58 -14.98
N ALA A 510 -6.17 -8.51 -14.58
CA ALA A 510 -6.10 -9.13 -13.25
C ALA A 510 -4.77 -9.87 -13.03
N ILE A 511 -4.31 -10.64 -14.02
CA ILE A 511 -3.02 -11.36 -13.98
C ILE A 511 -1.83 -10.39 -13.97
N GLN A 512 -1.92 -9.28 -14.71
CA GLN A 512 -0.89 -8.24 -14.68
C GLN A 512 -0.74 -7.61 -13.29
N LEU A 513 -1.87 -7.35 -12.62
CA LEU A 513 -1.92 -6.72 -11.31
C LEU A 513 -1.52 -7.71 -10.20
N ASP A 514 -1.98 -8.95 -10.29
CA ASP A 514 -1.62 -10.03 -9.37
C ASP A 514 -1.22 -11.31 -10.15
N PRO A 515 0.08 -11.49 -10.41
CA PRO A 515 0.58 -12.68 -11.10
C PRO A 515 0.38 -13.99 -10.34
N LYS A 516 0.06 -13.94 -9.02
CA LYS A 516 -0.20 -15.12 -8.19
C LYS A 516 -1.69 -15.45 -8.09
N TYR A 517 -2.55 -14.74 -8.83
CA TYR A 517 -3.98 -14.96 -8.76
C TYR A 517 -4.44 -16.18 -9.58
N ALA A 518 -4.36 -17.37 -8.98
CA ALA A 518 -4.68 -18.66 -9.63
C ALA A 518 -6.06 -18.67 -10.33
N MET A 519 -7.07 -18.06 -9.71
CA MET A 519 -8.44 -18.02 -10.27
C MET A 519 -8.51 -17.27 -11.61
N ALA A 520 -7.70 -16.21 -11.80
CA ALA A 520 -7.69 -15.45 -13.05
C ALA A 520 -7.14 -16.27 -14.22
N TYR A 521 -6.10 -17.09 -13.98
CA TYR A 521 -5.62 -18.05 -14.98
C TYR A 521 -6.66 -19.11 -15.31
N ASN A 522 -7.30 -19.72 -14.30
CA ASN A 522 -8.38 -20.69 -14.52
C ASN A 522 -9.54 -20.08 -15.34
N ASN A 523 -9.95 -18.86 -15.03
CA ASN A 523 -11.06 -18.21 -15.73
C ASN A 523 -10.69 -17.78 -17.17
N ARG A 524 -9.45 -17.32 -17.40
CA ARG A 524 -8.96 -17.05 -18.77
C ARG A 524 -8.86 -18.33 -19.60
N SER A 525 -8.40 -19.42 -18.98
CA SER A 525 -8.33 -20.74 -19.62
C SER A 525 -9.68 -21.21 -20.13
N TYR A 526 -10.78 -20.89 -19.42
CA TYR A 526 -12.12 -21.21 -19.87
C TYR A 526 -12.45 -20.56 -21.22
N ILE A 527 -11.99 -19.33 -21.47
CA ILE A 527 -12.14 -18.66 -22.78
C ILE A 527 -11.38 -19.42 -23.87
N PHE A 528 -10.15 -19.86 -23.60
CA PHE A 528 -9.38 -20.66 -24.56
C PHE A 528 -10.06 -22.00 -24.83
N TYR A 529 -10.55 -22.66 -23.78
CA TYR A 529 -11.29 -23.91 -23.88
C TYR A 529 -12.54 -23.77 -24.76
N THR A 530 -13.39 -22.76 -24.53
CA THR A 530 -14.62 -22.55 -25.33
C THR A 530 -14.33 -22.22 -26.79
N ARG A 531 -13.14 -21.69 -27.10
CA ARG A 531 -12.65 -21.44 -28.47
C ARG A 531 -11.97 -22.65 -29.11
N GLY A 532 -11.90 -23.79 -28.42
CA GLY A 532 -11.20 -25.00 -28.90
C GLY A 532 -9.68 -24.90 -28.84
N LEU A 533 -9.12 -23.88 -28.19
CA LEU A 533 -7.68 -23.68 -28.02
C LEU A 533 -7.19 -24.44 -26.79
N TYR A 534 -7.30 -25.78 -26.82
CA TYR A 534 -7.06 -26.62 -25.65
C TYR A 534 -5.63 -26.56 -25.12
N ASP A 535 -4.62 -26.49 -25.98
CA ASP A 535 -3.22 -26.37 -25.57
C ASP A 535 -2.98 -25.08 -24.75
N SER A 536 -3.53 -23.95 -25.21
CA SER A 536 -3.46 -22.67 -24.48
C SER A 536 -4.19 -22.72 -23.15
N ALA A 537 -5.36 -23.37 -23.12
CA ALA A 537 -6.11 -23.56 -21.87
C ALA A 537 -5.31 -24.40 -20.87
N ILE A 538 -4.69 -25.50 -21.32
CA ILE A 538 -3.86 -26.37 -20.48
C ILE A 538 -2.68 -25.60 -19.87
N LEU A 539 -2.02 -24.72 -20.63
CA LEU A 539 -0.92 -23.90 -20.12
C LEU A 539 -1.35 -23.01 -18.96
N ASP A 540 -2.47 -22.30 -19.08
CA ASP A 540 -2.97 -21.44 -18.00
C ASP A 540 -3.48 -22.26 -16.81
N TYR A 541 -4.15 -23.39 -17.03
CA TYR A 541 -4.53 -24.28 -15.93
C TYR A 541 -3.32 -24.83 -15.18
N ASN A 542 -2.20 -25.11 -15.86
CA ASN A 542 -0.95 -25.51 -15.21
C ASN A 542 -0.45 -24.43 -14.25
N VAL A 543 -0.51 -23.15 -14.66
CA VAL A 543 -0.13 -22.03 -13.80
C VAL A 543 -1.08 -21.92 -12.60
N ALA A 544 -2.39 -22.02 -12.82
CA ALA A 544 -3.37 -22.00 -11.74
C ALA A 544 -3.09 -23.09 -10.68
N ILE A 545 -2.81 -24.33 -11.11
CA ILE A 545 -2.51 -25.46 -10.24
C ILE A 545 -1.14 -25.33 -9.56
N GLN A 546 -0.15 -24.72 -10.23
CA GLN A 546 1.14 -24.45 -9.61
C GLN A 546 1.03 -23.41 -8.49
N LEU A 547 0.17 -22.41 -8.68
CA LEU A 547 -0.09 -21.36 -7.68
C LEU A 547 -0.95 -21.88 -6.52
N ASP A 548 -1.93 -22.73 -6.81
CA ASP A 548 -2.79 -23.39 -5.82
C ASP A 548 -2.93 -24.90 -6.12
N PRO A 549 -2.12 -25.75 -5.50
CA PRO A 549 -2.16 -27.20 -5.69
C PRO A 549 -3.44 -27.89 -5.18
N GLU A 550 -4.27 -27.20 -4.39
CA GLU A 550 -5.54 -27.70 -3.85
C GLU A 550 -6.75 -27.16 -4.64
N PHE A 551 -6.51 -26.44 -5.75
CA PHE A 551 -7.57 -25.87 -6.57
C PHE A 551 -8.31 -26.93 -7.41
N ALA A 552 -9.24 -27.65 -6.78
CA ALA A 552 -9.99 -28.76 -7.40
C ALA A 552 -10.62 -28.40 -8.75
N MET A 553 -11.20 -27.20 -8.87
CA MET A 553 -11.83 -26.73 -10.11
C MET A 553 -10.85 -26.62 -11.27
N ALA A 554 -9.60 -26.19 -11.03
CA ALA A 554 -8.59 -26.11 -12.08
C ALA A 554 -8.20 -27.49 -12.60
N TYR A 555 -8.12 -28.52 -11.74
CA TYR A 555 -7.94 -29.91 -12.18
C TYR A 555 -9.14 -30.40 -12.98
N THR A 556 -10.37 -30.14 -12.52
CA THR A 556 -11.58 -30.50 -13.27
C THR A 556 -11.56 -29.88 -14.67
N ASN A 557 -11.24 -28.60 -14.78
CA ASN A 557 -11.23 -27.87 -16.04
C ASN A 557 -10.07 -28.27 -16.97
N ARG A 558 -8.86 -28.48 -16.44
CA ARG A 558 -7.73 -29.00 -17.21
C ARG A 558 -7.98 -30.42 -17.70
N GLY A 559 -8.61 -31.25 -16.88
CA GLY A 559 -9.04 -32.59 -17.27
C GLY A 559 -10.03 -32.56 -18.44
N TYR A 560 -10.96 -31.59 -18.48
CA TYR A 560 -11.82 -31.38 -19.65
C TYR A 560 -11.03 -30.93 -20.88
N ALA A 561 -10.06 -30.02 -20.72
CA ALA A 561 -9.21 -29.60 -21.83
C ALA A 561 -8.39 -30.77 -22.39
N TYR A 562 -7.78 -31.61 -21.55
CA TYR A 562 -7.07 -32.81 -21.98
C TYR A 562 -7.99 -33.82 -22.69
N PHE A 563 -9.19 -34.04 -22.16
CA PHE A 563 -10.16 -34.96 -22.78
C PHE A 563 -10.51 -34.52 -24.20
N ASN A 564 -10.79 -33.23 -24.39
CA ASN A 564 -11.12 -32.70 -25.71
C ASN A 564 -9.92 -32.59 -26.65
N ASN A 565 -8.70 -32.48 -26.09
CA ASN A 565 -7.45 -32.58 -26.84
C ASN A 565 -7.06 -34.04 -27.19
N GLY A 566 -7.82 -35.03 -26.70
CA GLY A 566 -7.59 -36.46 -26.94
C GLY A 566 -6.59 -37.14 -25.99
N ASP A 567 -6.01 -36.42 -25.03
CA ASP A 567 -5.15 -37.00 -24.00
C ASP A 567 -5.97 -37.54 -22.83
N TYR A 568 -6.59 -38.70 -23.05
CA TYR A 568 -7.41 -39.36 -22.03
C TYR A 568 -6.60 -39.82 -20.81
N SER A 569 -5.28 -40.04 -20.94
CA SER A 569 -4.45 -40.45 -19.82
C SER A 569 -4.19 -39.29 -18.87
N ALA A 570 -3.92 -38.09 -19.39
CA ALA A 570 -3.76 -36.89 -18.58
C ALA A 570 -5.11 -36.48 -17.97
N ALA A 571 -6.19 -36.51 -18.76
CA ALA A 571 -7.55 -36.26 -18.26
C ALA A 571 -7.91 -37.16 -17.08
N TYR A 572 -7.62 -38.47 -17.17
CA TYR A 572 -7.88 -39.43 -16.10
C TYR A 572 -7.20 -39.04 -14.77
N LYS A 573 -5.92 -38.63 -14.83
CA LYS A 573 -5.16 -38.22 -13.65
C LYS A 573 -5.76 -36.98 -13.00
N ASP A 574 -6.10 -35.97 -13.81
CA ASP A 574 -6.67 -34.73 -13.31
C ASP A 574 -8.06 -34.93 -12.69
N LYS A 575 -8.91 -35.77 -13.29
CA LYS A 575 -10.23 -36.08 -12.71
C LYS A 575 -10.11 -36.82 -11.38
N LEU A 576 -9.17 -37.76 -11.25
CA LEU A 576 -8.89 -38.40 -9.96
C LEU A 576 -8.44 -37.38 -8.91
N ARG A 577 -7.51 -36.49 -9.26
CA ARG A 577 -7.02 -35.47 -8.34
C ARG A 577 -8.13 -34.50 -7.92
N ALA A 578 -8.99 -34.10 -8.84
CA ALA A 578 -10.16 -33.27 -8.52
C ALA A 578 -11.10 -33.97 -7.52
N ILE A 579 -11.36 -35.27 -7.70
CA ILE A 579 -12.19 -36.08 -6.80
C ILE A 579 -11.54 -36.30 -5.43
N GLU A 580 -10.22 -36.44 -5.37
CA GLU A 580 -9.48 -36.49 -4.10
C GLU A 580 -9.66 -35.20 -3.29
N LEU A 581 -9.66 -34.05 -3.97
CA LEU A 581 -9.81 -32.73 -3.35
C LEU A 581 -11.28 -32.43 -3.01
N ASP A 582 -12.22 -32.78 -3.89
CA ASP A 582 -13.66 -32.67 -3.67
C ASP A 582 -14.39 -33.93 -4.14
N SER A 583 -14.63 -34.85 -3.20
CA SER A 583 -15.34 -36.09 -3.48
C SER A 583 -16.83 -35.90 -3.81
N THR A 584 -17.39 -34.71 -3.54
CA THR A 584 -18.80 -34.39 -3.74
C THR A 584 -19.10 -33.74 -5.09
N ASP A 585 -18.08 -33.33 -5.84
CA ASP A 585 -18.24 -32.80 -7.20
C ASP A 585 -18.75 -33.88 -8.15
N ILE A 586 -20.06 -33.89 -8.37
CA ILE A 586 -20.73 -34.84 -9.27
C ILE A 586 -20.25 -34.70 -10.72
N TYR A 587 -19.82 -33.51 -11.17
CA TYR A 587 -19.35 -33.30 -12.53
C TYR A 587 -17.96 -33.91 -12.75
N ALA A 588 -17.06 -33.78 -11.77
CA ALA A 588 -15.78 -34.48 -11.79
C ALA A 588 -15.99 -36.00 -11.83
N GLN A 589 -16.93 -36.53 -11.04
CA GLN A 589 -17.27 -37.96 -10.99
C GLN A 589 -17.85 -38.46 -12.32
N VAL A 590 -18.77 -37.72 -12.94
CA VAL A 590 -19.32 -38.05 -14.27
C VAL A 590 -18.21 -38.05 -15.31
N SER A 591 -17.38 -37.01 -15.32
CA SER A 591 -16.31 -36.88 -16.30
C SER A 591 -15.25 -37.97 -16.16
N LEU A 592 -14.99 -38.48 -14.94
CA LEU A 592 -14.14 -39.66 -14.74
C LEU A 592 -14.70 -40.89 -15.46
N GLY A 593 -16.01 -41.12 -15.38
CA GLY A 593 -16.69 -42.21 -16.08
C GLY A 593 -16.58 -42.07 -17.61
N GLU A 594 -16.77 -40.86 -18.13
CA GLU A 594 -16.61 -40.55 -19.56
C GLU A 594 -15.18 -40.84 -20.05
N VAL A 595 -14.17 -40.40 -19.30
CA VAL A 595 -12.75 -40.65 -19.60
C VAL A 595 -12.47 -42.15 -19.61
N LEU A 596 -12.93 -42.89 -18.60
CA LEU A 596 -12.79 -44.35 -18.54
C LEU A 596 -13.42 -45.04 -19.76
N GLY A 597 -14.58 -44.55 -20.18
CA GLY A 597 -15.28 -45.01 -21.38
C GLY A 597 -14.45 -44.81 -22.65
N ARG A 598 -13.89 -43.60 -22.86
CA ARG A 598 -13.00 -43.30 -24.00
C ARG A 598 -11.69 -44.09 -23.98
N MET A 599 -11.21 -44.46 -22.80
CA MET A 599 -10.06 -45.37 -22.64
C MET A 599 -10.38 -46.84 -22.90
N GLY A 600 -11.63 -47.19 -23.26
CA GLY A 600 -12.06 -48.57 -23.47
C GLY A 600 -12.25 -49.38 -22.19
N LYS A 601 -12.29 -48.73 -21.02
CA LYS A 601 -12.49 -49.39 -19.71
C LYS A 601 -13.98 -49.41 -19.34
N GLU A 602 -14.78 -50.05 -20.18
CA GLU A 602 -16.24 -50.05 -20.12
C GLU A 602 -16.81 -50.46 -18.75
N GLU A 603 -16.36 -51.58 -18.19
CA GLU A 603 -16.82 -52.06 -16.88
C GLU A 603 -16.61 -51.02 -15.78
N LYS A 604 -15.46 -50.32 -15.81
CA LYS A 604 -15.13 -49.28 -14.83
C LYS A 604 -15.97 -48.01 -15.04
N ALA A 605 -16.23 -47.63 -16.29
CA ALA A 605 -17.09 -46.49 -16.62
C ALA A 605 -18.53 -46.72 -16.11
N LEU A 606 -19.11 -47.88 -16.42
CA LEU A 606 -20.46 -48.24 -15.97
C LEU A 606 -20.55 -48.38 -14.44
N ALA A 607 -19.52 -48.94 -13.80
CA ALA A 607 -19.44 -49.00 -12.34
C ALA A 607 -19.40 -47.60 -11.71
N GLN A 608 -18.66 -46.67 -12.31
CA GLN A 608 -18.56 -45.28 -11.87
C GLN A 608 -19.91 -44.55 -11.99
N PHE A 609 -20.59 -44.63 -13.14
CA PHE A 609 -21.92 -44.03 -13.30
C PHE A 609 -22.95 -44.64 -12.35
N SER A 610 -22.91 -45.95 -12.16
CA SER A 610 -23.79 -46.64 -11.21
C SER A 610 -23.50 -46.25 -9.76
N TRP A 611 -22.24 -45.95 -9.41
CA TRP A 611 -21.89 -45.42 -8.10
C TRP A 611 -22.48 -44.03 -7.88
N ILE A 612 -22.41 -43.13 -8.89
CA ILE A 612 -23.03 -41.80 -8.84
C ILE A 612 -24.54 -41.92 -8.57
N ILE A 613 -25.23 -42.79 -9.30
CA ILE A 613 -26.67 -43.03 -9.14
C ILE A 613 -27.01 -43.56 -7.74
N ARG A 614 -26.21 -44.48 -7.18
CA ARG A 614 -26.44 -44.97 -5.82
C ARG A 614 -26.20 -43.89 -4.76
N ARG A 615 -25.27 -42.98 -5.01
CA ARG A 615 -24.90 -41.90 -4.09
C ARG A 615 -25.91 -40.75 -4.11
N TRP A 616 -26.41 -40.40 -5.30
CA TRP A 616 -27.34 -39.30 -5.54
C TRP A 616 -28.49 -39.74 -6.48
N PRO A 617 -29.37 -40.65 -6.03
CA PRO A 617 -30.44 -41.21 -6.86
C PRO A 617 -31.49 -40.19 -7.29
N GLU A 618 -31.56 -39.05 -6.61
CA GLU A 618 -32.43 -37.91 -6.91
C GLU A 618 -31.86 -37.01 -8.02
N ARG A 619 -30.58 -37.15 -8.36
CA ARG A 619 -29.91 -36.30 -9.36
C ARG A 619 -29.90 -36.97 -10.73
N PRO A 620 -30.30 -36.26 -11.81
CA PRO A 620 -30.35 -36.84 -13.15
C PRO A 620 -28.95 -37.11 -13.75
N ASN A 621 -27.88 -36.46 -13.25
CA ASN A 621 -26.55 -36.47 -13.87
C ASN A 621 -25.97 -37.89 -14.06
N GLY A 622 -26.14 -38.77 -13.07
CA GLY A 622 -25.63 -40.15 -13.15
C GLY A 622 -26.39 -41.00 -14.17
N TYR A 623 -27.73 -40.88 -14.19
CA TYR A 623 -28.57 -41.55 -15.18
C TYR A 623 -28.30 -41.03 -16.59
N TRP A 624 -28.14 -39.72 -16.73
CA TRP A 624 -27.79 -39.08 -18.00
C TRP A 624 -26.50 -39.65 -18.56
N ALA A 625 -25.42 -39.62 -17.78
CA ALA A 625 -24.12 -40.08 -18.24
C ALA A 625 -24.10 -41.57 -18.59
N ARG A 626 -24.80 -42.41 -17.80
CA ARG A 626 -24.91 -43.84 -18.08
C ARG A 626 -25.79 -44.13 -19.30
N GLY A 627 -26.91 -43.43 -19.43
CA GLY A 627 -27.83 -43.52 -20.57
C GLY A 627 -27.17 -43.10 -21.88
N GLU A 628 -26.44 -41.98 -21.89
CA GLU A 628 -25.63 -41.57 -23.05
C GLU A 628 -24.57 -42.61 -23.40
N TYR A 629 -23.92 -43.21 -22.40
CA TYR A 629 -22.91 -44.24 -22.64
C TYR A 629 -23.53 -45.53 -23.23
N TYR A 630 -24.68 -45.97 -22.73
CA TYR A 630 -25.43 -47.09 -23.32
C TYR A 630 -25.89 -46.79 -24.74
N HIS A 631 -26.36 -45.56 -25.00
CA HIS A 631 -26.70 -45.12 -26.35
C HIS A 631 -25.49 -45.21 -27.29
N TYR A 632 -24.33 -44.70 -26.85
CA TYR A 632 -23.07 -44.78 -27.61
C TYR A 632 -22.62 -46.23 -27.89
N THR A 633 -22.80 -47.12 -26.92
CA THR A 633 -22.47 -48.56 -27.05
C THR A 633 -23.59 -49.41 -27.66
N LYS A 634 -24.68 -48.76 -28.13
CA LYS A 634 -25.83 -49.39 -28.80
C LYS A 634 -26.61 -50.40 -27.93
N GLN A 635 -26.61 -50.18 -26.61
CA GLN A 635 -27.42 -50.93 -25.63
C GLN A 635 -28.76 -50.20 -25.43
N TRP A 636 -29.64 -50.28 -26.43
CA TRP A 636 -30.79 -49.38 -26.56
C TRP A 636 -31.82 -49.51 -25.43
N ASP A 637 -32.08 -50.73 -24.97
CA ASP A 637 -33.01 -51.01 -23.86
C ASP A 637 -32.56 -50.36 -22.55
N LEU A 638 -31.28 -50.49 -22.21
CA LEU A 638 -30.68 -49.86 -21.02
C LEU A 638 -30.60 -48.34 -21.17
N ALA A 639 -30.27 -47.85 -22.37
CA ALA A 639 -30.27 -46.41 -22.67
C ALA A 639 -31.64 -45.78 -22.45
N ILE A 640 -32.71 -46.41 -22.97
CA ILE A 640 -34.09 -45.96 -22.79
C ILE A 640 -34.44 -45.87 -21.29
N SER A 641 -34.14 -46.91 -20.52
CA SER A 641 -34.46 -46.94 -19.08
C SER A 641 -33.83 -45.79 -18.29
N ASP A 642 -32.56 -45.47 -18.55
CA ASP A 642 -31.87 -44.40 -17.84
C ASP A 642 -32.31 -43.00 -18.33
N LEU A 643 -32.53 -42.83 -19.64
CA LEU A 643 -33.00 -41.56 -20.22
C LEU A 643 -34.44 -41.22 -19.82
N GLU A 644 -35.32 -42.22 -19.68
CA GLU A 644 -36.66 -42.01 -19.11
C GLU A 644 -36.58 -41.51 -17.67
N LYS A 645 -35.64 -42.04 -16.87
CA LYS A 645 -35.44 -41.58 -15.49
C LYS A 645 -34.91 -40.15 -15.44
N VAL A 646 -34.06 -39.75 -16.37
CA VAL A 646 -33.62 -38.35 -16.51
C VAL A 646 -34.82 -37.43 -16.74
N PHE A 647 -35.74 -37.82 -17.63
CA PHE A 647 -36.95 -37.04 -17.92
C PHE A 647 -37.89 -36.96 -16.72
N GLU A 648 -38.06 -38.04 -15.96
CA GLU A 648 -38.85 -38.05 -14.72
C GLU A 648 -38.28 -37.09 -13.67
N LEU A 649 -36.96 -37.09 -13.49
CA LEU A 649 -36.27 -36.26 -12.49
C LEU A 649 -36.12 -34.80 -12.92
N ASN A 650 -36.01 -34.54 -14.22
CA ASN A 650 -35.82 -33.19 -14.75
C ASN A 650 -36.39 -33.04 -16.19
N PRO A 651 -37.71 -32.83 -16.32
CA PRO A 651 -38.40 -32.82 -17.62
C PRO A 651 -37.91 -31.77 -18.62
N ASN A 652 -37.30 -30.68 -18.15
CA ASN A 652 -36.89 -29.54 -18.98
C ASN A 652 -35.38 -29.27 -18.98
N GLY A 653 -34.57 -30.10 -18.31
CA GLY A 653 -33.18 -29.75 -17.97
C GLY A 653 -32.11 -30.23 -18.95
N TYR A 654 -32.40 -31.21 -19.81
CA TYR A 654 -31.44 -31.77 -20.76
C TYR A 654 -32.02 -31.63 -22.17
N SER A 655 -31.63 -30.58 -22.88
CA SER A 655 -32.22 -30.23 -24.20
C SER A 655 -32.12 -31.35 -25.24
N ASN A 656 -31.19 -32.29 -25.06
CA ASN A 656 -30.95 -33.38 -26.01
C ASN A 656 -31.47 -34.74 -25.53
N SER A 657 -32.01 -34.83 -24.30
CA SER A 657 -32.43 -36.12 -23.74
C SER A 657 -33.64 -36.72 -24.44
N GLU A 658 -34.59 -35.89 -24.85
CA GLU A 658 -35.77 -36.31 -25.60
C GLU A 658 -35.37 -36.84 -26.99
N THR A 659 -34.44 -36.17 -27.66
CA THR A 659 -33.93 -36.61 -28.96
C THR A 659 -33.23 -37.96 -28.85
N LEU A 660 -32.31 -38.13 -27.91
CA LEU A 660 -31.61 -39.40 -27.69
C LEU A 660 -32.56 -40.54 -27.28
N LEU A 661 -33.56 -40.24 -26.46
CA LEU A 661 -34.57 -41.23 -26.05
C LEU A 661 -35.40 -41.69 -27.25
N GLN A 662 -35.81 -40.75 -28.11
CA GLN A 662 -36.56 -41.06 -29.32
C GLN A 662 -35.72 -41.89 -30.30
N GLU A 663 -34.46 -41.50 -30.54
CA GLU A 663 -33.52 -42.26 -31.37
C GLU A 663 -33.32 -43.69 -30.85
N ALA A 664 -33.12 -43.85 -29.53
CA ALA A 664 -32.96 -45.16 -28.92
C ALA A 664 -34.19 -46.07 -29.11
N ARG A 665 -35.40 -45.51 -28.98
CA ARG A 665 -36.67 -46.24 -29.19
C ARG A 665 -36.83 -46.69 -30.64
N GLU A 666 -36.53 -45.82 -31.59
CA GLU A 666 -36.57 -46.16 -33.02
C GLU A 666 -35.58 -47.27 -33.36
N LYS A 667 -34.34 -47.18 -32.86
CA LYS A 667 -33.31 -48.20 -33.09
C LYS A 667 -33.64 -49.54 -32.44
N LEU A 668 -34.24 -49.53 -31.25
CA LEU A 668 -34.70 -50.76 -30.61
C LEU A 668 -35.86 -51.41 -31.40
N ALA A 669 -36.80 -50.62 -31.91
CA ALA A 669 -37.90 -51.12 -32.74
C ALA A 669 -37.40 -51.69 -34.07
N GLU A 670 -36.42 -51.05 -34.72
CA GLU A 670 -35.73 -51.61 -35.89
C GLU A 670 -35.11 -52.96 -35.55
N GLN A 671 -34.35 -53.05 -34.45
CA GLN A 671 -33.66 -54.28 -34.03
C GLN A 671 -34.61 -55.44 -33.70
N GLN A 672 -35.83 -55.14 -33.24
CA GLN A 672 -36.87 -56.14 -32.95
C GLN A 672 -37.68 -56.54 -34.19
N SER A 673 -37.64 -55.73 -35.25
CA SER A 673 -38.33 -55.98 -36.52
C SER A 673 -37.50 -56.85 -37.49
N TYR A 674 -36.17 -56.81 -37.35
CA TYR A 674 -35.23 -57.75 -37.97
C TYR A 674 -35.18 -59.07 -37.20
#